data_AF-A0A1Z9DX89-F1
#
_entry.id   AF-A0A1Z9DX89-F1
#
_cell.length_a   1.000
_cell.length_b   1.000
_cell.length_c   1.000
_cell.angle_alpha   90.00
_cell.angle_beta   90.00
_cell.angle_gamma   90.00
#
_symmetry.space_group_name_H-M   'P 1'
#
loop_
_entity.id
_entity.type
_entity.pdbx_description
1 polymer ?
#
loop_
_entity_poly.entity_id
_entity_poly.type
_entity_poly.pdbx_seq_one_letter_code
_entity_poly.pdbx_strand_id
1 'polypeptide(L)'
;MNGSTAPPTADSNLLHTHSLINEELAEYAATLRPNYIRNTRVLLIQSLQFQLDAFNADVASNRAYYVYPPAGLQSLVNAVEHRNVQCEIFDLNLAFLKRVSEDATFNPKDWLTLVDEKLRQFDPSIVGVSCIGVATDLFKSTHPLTAVLQHVKSTGKQLVIAGGPIATDEAENYLNHDVFHFVVRGEGENKFNYLLDHLYDAPLGEPLQDICFKNKGLLHESRGRKDVVRVQGNLVNSYADIQIEDYQRYGSLNPFSRMVGRDTPFSTFLLNRGCRANCKFCGVPKLMGKGVRQSPVQDVLDEITYLVDERGIRHFELLDDDFLGSSAQRDGVVQVLSCLKGLREKHGNITWSAGNGLIAASMDAQLMQLIHDSGCVGYRIGIESGNAAMLKRLRKPASLKSIRQFVELSRPYDSVFVSANYILGLFGDETFGEMLDTFRLSCELDLDWSSYSTYQFTSKKTTRVENLKDDGAAATEFLPIKDAKQRIVSVADGLRLGMDVFSLDTQSVPSREQIKEIWFVFNFLSNYVYNRNLAPGGNPGKLISWLQAIQLSYPDNAYMPLFTALALVIEGNNESAHEQARKVERILAESPYWRDRFEQLDLYALYQPLPKNAFQVHQSLAILRERFAPYSYTKEEYAPTDKVIVERYDL
;
A
#
# COMPACT_ATOMS: atom_id res chain seq x y z
N MET A 1 -50.11 37.75 39.28
CA MET A 1 -50.41 37.28 37.92
C MET A 1 -49.21 37.59 37.07
N ASN A 2 -48.53 36.55 36.61
CA ASN A 2 -47.20 36.61 36.01
C ASN A 2 -47.25 37.21 34.60
N GLY A 3 -46.42 38.21 34.34
CA GLY A 3 -46.22 38.82 33.03
C GLY A 3 -44.74 39.11 32.79
N SER A 4 -44.15 38.29 31.91
CA SER A 4 -43.04 38.59 30.99
C SER A 4 -41.72 39.17 31.56
N THR A 5 -40.76 38.28 31.80
CA THR A 5 -39.33 38.58 31.79
C THR A 5 -38.70 38.03 30.49
N ALA A 6 -38.36 38.93 29.56
CA ALA A 6 -37.40 38.65 28.49
C ALA A 6 -36.07 39.32 28.87
N PRO A 7 -34.93 38.59 28.93
CA PRO A 7 -33.63 39.19 29.17
C PRO A 7 -33.08 39.84 27.89
N PRO A 8 -32.18 40.85 28.04
CA PRO A 8 -31.75 41.71 26.95
C PRO A 8 -30.85 40.97 25.96
N THR A 9 -31.03 41.31 24.69
CA THR A 9 -30.17 40.93 23.56
C THR A 9 -28.73 41.33 23.84
N ALA A 10 -27.84 40.33 23.87
CA ALA A 10 -26.40 40.51 23.89
C ALA A 10 -25.93 41.00 22.51
N ASP A 11 -26.17 42.26 22.22
CA ASP A 11 -25.73 42.92 20.98
C ASP A 11 -25.00 44.23 21.37
N SER A 12 -23.83 44.07 22.00
CA SER A 12 -22.92 45.20 22.28
C SER A 12 -21.48 44.77 22.61
N ASN A 13 -21.01 43.64 22.08
CA ASN A 13 -19.58 43.27 22.11
C ASN A 13 -19.08 42.74 20.75
N LEU A 14 -19.65 43.24 19.64
CA LEU A 14 -19.24 42.96 18.26
C LEU A 14 -18.26 43.99 17.69
N LEU A 15 -17.43 44.58 18.55
CA LEU A 15 -16.40 45.55 18.14
C LEU A 15 -15.10 45.27 18.90
N HIS A 16 -14.45 44.14 18.58
CA HIS A 16 -12.98 43.99 18.51
C HIS A 16 -12.64 42.52 18.20
N THR A 17 -12.39 42.23 16.92
CA THR A 17 -11.30 41.40 16.36
C THR A 17 -11.70 40.96 14.94
N HIS A 18 -11.72 41.90 14.00
CA HIS A 18 -11.23 41.57 12.66
C HIS A 18 -9.72 41.43 12.78
N SER A 19 -9.20 40.29 13.28
CA SER A 19 -7.83 39.94 12.89
C SER A 19 -7.93 39.63 11.40
N LEU A 20 -7.12 40.27 10.57
CA LEU A 20 -7.09 39.98 9.14
C LEU A 20 -6.75 38.47 9.02
N ILE A 21 -7.46 37.78 8.13
CA ILE A 21 -7.30 36.33 7.95
C ILE A 21 -5.83 36.05 7.64
N ASN A 22 -5.23 35.09 8.37
CA ASN A 22 -3.84 34.64 8.20
C ASN A 22 -2.73 35.65 8.54
N GLU A 23 -2.97 36.64 9.42
CA GLU A 23 -1.91 37.52 9.96
C GLU A 23 -0.74 36.74 10.58
N GLU A 24 -1.02 35.72 11.40
CA GLU A 24 0.03 34.89 12.04
C GLU A 24 0.88 34.13 11.01
N LEU A 25 0.28 33.68 9.90
CA LEU A 25 1.00 33.03 8.81
C LEU A 25 1.90 34.04 8.10
N ALA A 26 1.37 35.23 7.81
CA ALA A 26 2.12 36.30 7.17
C ALA A 26 3.29 36.79 8.06
N GLU A 27 3.04 36.99 9.36
CA GLU A 27 4.07 37.36 10.33
C GLU A 27 5.17 36.30 10.38
N TYR A 28 4.79 35.03 10.57
CA TYR A 28 5.76 33.94 10.66
C TYR A 28 6.56 33.79 9.36
N ALA A 29 5.90 33.80 8.20
CA ALA A 29 6.58 33.78 6.90
C ALA A 29 7.58 34.94 6.77
N ALA A 30 7.18 36.17 7.14
CA ALA A 30 8.05 37.35 7.10
C ALA A 30 9.30 37.20 8.00
N THR A 31 9.19 36.55 9.17
CA THR A 31 10.37 36.27 10.02
C THR A 31 11.34 35.26 9.38
N LEU A 32 10.86 34.38 8.52
CA LEU A 32 11.67 33.34 7.88
C LEU A 32 12.35 33.83 6.60
N ARG A 33 11.73 34.74 5.82
CA ARG A 33 12.26 35.14 4.50
C ARG A 33 13.72 35.58 4.52
N PRO A 34 14.15 36.51 5.40
CA PRO A 34 15.53 36.99 5.40
C PRO A 34 16.56 35.92 5.75
N ASN A 35 16.13 34.86 6.44
CA ASN A 35 17.01 33.80 6.93
C ASN A 35 17.16 32.65 5.92
N TYR A 36 16.13 32.36 5.13
CA TYR A 36 16.09 31.15 4.31
C TYR A 36 15.85 31.38 2.81
N ILE A 37 15.16 32.45 2.42
CA ILE A 37 14.77 32.70 1.02
C ILE A 37 15.88 33.49 0.31
N ARG A 38 16.85 32.75 -0.24
CA ARG A 38 18.07 33.29 -0.88
C ARG A 38 17.99 33.31 -2.41
N ASN A 39 17.12 32.47 -2.96
CA ASN A 39 16.86 32.28 -4.38
C ASN A 39 15.45 31.69 -4.58
N THR A 40 15.04 31.47 -5.83
CA THR A 40 13.73 30.89 -6.17
C THR A 40 13.80 29.38 -6.45
N ARG A 41 14.79 28.68 -5.88
CA ARG A 41 14.98 27.24 -6.07
C ARG A 41 14.28 26.44 -4.98
N VAL A 42 13.44 25.49 -5.42
CA VAL A 42 12.65 24.60 -4.57
C VAL A 42 13.04 23.15 -4.89
N LEU A 43 13.47 22.39 -3.89
CA LEU A 43 13.74 20.97 -4.01
C LEU A 43 12.58 20.18 -3.38
N LEU A 44 11.95 19.29 -4.14
CA LEU A 44 10.92 18.38 -3.65
C LEU A 44 11.50 16.96 -3.55
N ILE A 45 11.55 16.42 -2.33
CA ILE A 45 12.14 15.11 -2.05
C ILE A 45 11.03 14.08 -1.83
N GLN A 46 11.05 13.00 -2.62
CA GLN A 46 10.34 11.77 -2.29
C GLN A 46 11.27 10.90 -1.45
N SER A 47 10.94 10.70 -0.17
CA SER A 47 11.76 9.91 0.76
C SER A 47 11.67 8.40 0.48
N LEU A 48 12.46 7.60 1.21
CA LEU A 48 12.44 6.14 1.12
C LEU A 48 11.03 5.59 1.36
N GLN A 49 10.62 4.64 0.53
CA GLN A 49 9.30 3.99 0.61
C GLN A 49 9.29 2.75 1.51
N PHE A 50 10.34 2.57 2.31
CA PHE A 50 10.51 1.46 3.24
C PHE A 50 11.32 1.91 4.46
N GLN A 51 11.19 1.17 5.56
CA GLN A 51 12.01 1.40 6.75
C GLN A 51 13.45 0.93 6.50
N LEU A 52 14.43 1.80 6.76
CA LEU A 52 15.84 1.48 6.51
C LEU A 52 16.32 0.28 7.33
N ASP A 53 15.79 0.08 8.53
CA ASP A 53 16.14 -1.09 9.37
C ASP A 53 15.73 -2.44 8.75
N ALA A 54 14.77 -2.41 7.82
CA ALA A 54 14.34 -3.57 7.05
C ALA A 54 15.02 -3.62 5.66
N PHE A 55 16.11 -2.87 5.47
CA PHE A 55 16.90 -2.95 4.25
C PHE A 55 17.60 -4.30 4.14
N ASN A 56 17.46 -4.93 2.98
CA ASN A 56 18.09 -6.20 2.65
C ASN A 56 18.73 -6.07 1.27
N ALA A 57 20.05 -6.29 1.19
CA ALA A 57 20.83 -6.13 -0.02
C ALA A 57 20.42 -7.12 -1.11
N ASP A 58 20.13 -8.38 -0.77
CA ASP A 58 19.68 -9.39 -1.73
C ASP A 58 18.34 -8.96 -2.38
N VAL A 59 17.42 -8.39 -1.60
CA VAL A 59 16.15 -7.88 -2.11
C VAL A 59 16.34 -6.68 -3.05
N ALA A 60 17.33 -5.81 -2.76
CA ALA A 60 17.70 -4.72 -3.66
C ALA A 60 18.31 -5.24 -4.96
N SER A 61 19.26 -6.18 -4.89
CA SER A 61 19.86 -6.83 -6.06
C SER A 61 18.84 -7.60 -6.90
N ASN A 62 17.80 -8.14 -6.27
CA ASN A 62 16.67 -8.78 -6.94
C ASN A 62 15.69 -7.80 -7.61
N ARG A 63 15.88 -6.48 -7.44
CA ARG A 63 14.98 -5.39 -7.88
C ARG A 63 13.58 -5.50 -7.27
N ALA A 64 13.51 -5.96 -6.02
CA ALA A 64 12.28 -6.26 -5.32
C ALA A 64 11.90 -5.25 -4.22
N TYR A 65 12.49 -4.05 -4.26
CA TYR A 65 11.93 -2.87 -3.59
C TYR A 65 10.90 -2.17 -4.49
N TYR A 66 9.98 -1.47 -3.85
CA TYR A 66 9.00 -0.65 -4.55
C TYR A 66 9.62 0.69 -4.94
N VAL A 67 9.40 1.09 -6.18
CA VAL A 67 9.86 2.35 -6.76
C VAL A 67 8.73 2.97 -7.58
N TYR A 68 7.82 3.65 -6.89
CA TYR A 68 6.76 4.39 -7.56
C TYR A 68 7.25 5.75 -8.05
N PRO A 69 7.05 6.12 -9.32
CA PRO A 69 7.31 7.47 -9.80
C PRO A 69 6.57 8.51 -8.95
N PRO A 70 7.16 9.68 -8.67
CA PRO A 70 6.66 10.64 -7.69
C PRO A 70 5.50 11.49 -8.25
N ALA A 71 4.41 10.87 -8.72
CA ALA A 71 3.27 11.54 -9.37
C ALA A 71 2.65 12.67 -8.54
N GLY A 72 2.63 12.52 -7.21
CA GLY A 72 2.17 13.58 -6.30
C GLY A 72 3.09 14.81 -6.31
N LEU A 73 4.41 14.62 -6.38
CA LEU A 73 5.36 15.74 -6.49
C LEU A 73 5.37 16.33 -7.90
N GLN A 74 5.20 15.51 -8.94
CA GLN A 74 5.00 15.99 -10.32
C GLN A 74 3.77 16.91 -10.41
N SER A 75 2.68 16.55 -9.72
CA SER A 75 1.49 17.41 -9.61
C SER A 75 1.79 18.75 -8.91
N LEU A 76 2.64 18.76 -7.87
CA LEU A 76 3.08 20.00 -7.22
C LEU A 76 3.94 20.87 -8.14
N VAL A 77 4.83 20.27 -8.94
CA VAL A 77 5.63 20.99 -9.94
C VAL A 77 4.72 21.65 -10.97
N ASN A 78 3.79 20.91 -11.57
CA ASN A 78 2.81 21.47 -12.51
C ASN A 78 1.99 22.60 -11.88
N ALA A 79 1.61 22.47 -10.61
CA ALA A 79 0.85 23.49 -9.90
C ALA A 79 1.60 24.82 -9.74
N VAL A 80 2.94 24.83 -9.76
CA VAL A 80 3.77 26.03 -9.62
C VAL A 80 4.50 26.43 -10.90
N GLU A 81 4.27 25.74 -12.01
CA GLU A 81 4.96 25.98 -13.30
C GLU A 81 4.76 27.40 -13.84
N HIS A 82 3.63 28.03 -13.51
CA HIS A 82 3.32 29.42 -13.87
C HIS A 82 4.14 30.46 -13.09
N ARG A 83 4.91 30.05 -12.06
CA ARG A 83 5.73 30.93 -11.23
C ARG A 83 7.16 30.98 -11.76
N ASN A 84 7.87 32.06 -11.45
CA ASN A 84 9.32 32.15 -11.65
C ASN A 84 10.10 31.39 -10.55
N VAL A 85 9.79 30.10 -10.39
CA VAL A 85 10.39 29.19 -9.40
C VAL A 85 11.03 28.03 -10.14
N GLN A 86 12.29 27.75 -9.82
CA GLN A 86 12.97 26.57 -10.34
C GLN A 86 12.70 25.42 -9.38
N CYS A 87 11.81 24.50 -9.77
CA CYS A 87 11.48 23.33 -8.97
C CYS A 87 12.22 22.09 -9.50
N GLU A 88 12.81 21.30 -8.62
CA GLU A 88 13.41 20.01 -8.98
C GLU A 88 12.87 18.91 -8.07
N ILE A 89 12.54 17.75 -8.63
CA ILE A 89 12.16 16.55 -7.88
C ILE A 89 13.40 15.68 -7.67
N PHE A 90 13.64 15.28 -6.41
CA PHE A 90 14.64 14.28 -6.06
C PHE A 90 13.95 13.05 -5.48
N ASP A 91 13.88 11.98 -6.28
CA ASP A 91 13.48 10.68 -5.79
C ASP A 91 14.64 10.02 -5.02
N LEU A 92 14.67 10.23 -3.71
CA LEU A 92 15.69 9.67 -2.84
C LEU A 92 15.58 8.14 -2.74
N ASN A 93 14.37 7.57 -2.89
CA ASN A 93 14.16 6.13 -2.89
C ASN A 93 14.85 5.47 -4.09
N LEU A 94 14.67 6.03 -5.29
CA LEU A 94 15.36 5.56 -6.50
C LEU A 94 16.87 5.81 -6.41
N ALA A 95 17.28 7.02 -5.98
CA ALA A 95 18.70 7.35 -5.87
C ALA A 95 19.45 6.43 -4.89
N PHE A 96 18.81 6.10 -3.76
CA PHE A 96 19.35 5.15 -2.80
C PHE A 96 19.50 3.75 -3.40
N LEU A 97 18.45 3.21 -4.02
CA LEU A 97 18.48 1.87 -4.63
C LEU A 97 19.50 1.78 -5.76
N LYS A 98 19.64 2.85 -6.55
CA LYS A 98 20.68 2.98 -7.57
C LYS A 98 22.07 2.95 -6.95
N ARG A 99 22.33 3.77 -5.92
CA ARG A 99 23.65 3.84 -5.27
C ARG A 99 24.06 2.50 -4.67
N VAL A 100 23.17 1.84 -3.90
CA VAL A 100 23.49 0.52 -3.31
C VAL A 100 23.70 -0.58 -4.35
N SER A 101 23.11 -0.44 -5.54
CA SER A 101 23.23 -1.45 -6.61
C SER A 101 24.47 -1.23 -7.49
N GLU A 102 24.91 0.01 -7.66
CA GLU A 102 26.02 0.38 -8.55
C GLU A 102 27.35 0.60 -7.82
N ASP A 103 27.31 0.94 -6.53
CA ASP A 103 28.50 1.22 -5.71
C ASP A 103 28.57 0.25 -4.52
N ALA A 104 29.37 -0.80 -4.66
CA ALA A 104 29.59 -1.80 -3.61
C ALA A 104 30.31 -1.24 -2.37
N THR A 105 30.89 -0.03 -2.45
CA THR A 105 31.56 0.62 -1.31
C THR A 105 30.61 1.50 -0.49
N PHE A 106 29.44 1.80 -1.04
CA PHE A 106 28.45 2.62 -0.36
C PHE A 106 27.83 1.86 0.81
N ASN A 107 27.95 2.43 2.01
CA ASN A 107 27.30 1.91 3.20
C ASN A 107 25.84 2.42 3.24
N PRO A 108 24.82 1.53 3.20
CA PRO A 108 23.40 1.93 3.21
C PRO A 108 22.99 2.79 4.39
N LYS A 109 23.72 2.74 5.52
CA LYS A 109 23.46 3.58 6.69
C LYS A 109 23.78 5.06 6.45
N ASP A 110 24.58 5.35 5.43
CA ASP A 110 24.99 6.71 5.06
C ASP A 110 24.04 7.33 4.02
N TRP A 111 22.83 6.78 3.82
CA TRP A 111 21.84 7.26 2.84
C TRP A 111 21.53 8.76 2.85
N LEU A 112 21.65 9.44 3.99
CA LEU A 112 21.44 10.89 4.09
C LEU A 112 22.53 11.70 3.37
N THR A 113 23.71 11.13 3.10
CA THR A 113 24.73 11.81 2.29
C THR A 113 24.25 12.08 0.87
N LEU A 114 23.31 11.28 0.34
CA LEU A 114 22.66 11.53 -0.95
C LEU A 114 21.84 12.82 -0.93
N VAL A 115 21.20 13.13 0.21
CA VAL A 115 20.50 14.40 0.41
C VAL A 115 21.51 15.54 0.44
N ASP A 116 22.64 15.39 1.14
CA ASP A 116 23.68 16.42 1.19
C ASP A 116 24.30 16.70 -0.19
N GLU A 117 24.56 15.65 -0.98
CA GLU A 117 25.01 15.74 -2.37
C GLU A 117 24.02 16.56 -3.18
N LYS A 118 22.72 16.25 -3.08
CA LYS A 118 21.67 16.96 -3.81
C LYS A 118 21.51 18.42 -3.39
N LEU A 119 21.56 18.70 -2.08
CA LEU A 119 21.50 20.06 -1.55
C LEU A 119 22.69 20.90 -2.03
N ARG A 120 23.90 20.35 -2.12
CA ARG A 120 25.08 21.06 -2.67
C ARG A 120 24.95 21.29 -4.17
N GLN A 121 24.44 20.32 -4.92
CA GLN A 121 24.31 20.42 -6.37
C GLN A 121 23.29 21.48 -6.79
N PHE A 122 22.13 21.52 -6.12
CA PHE A 122 21.01 22.38 -6.52
C PHE A 122 20.96 23.72 -5.75
N ASP A 123 21.50 23.76 -4.53
CA ASP A 123 21.44 24.91 -3.59
C ASP A 123 20.03 25.52 -3.45
N PRO A 124 19.03 24.75 -2.99
CA PRO A 124 17.68 25.25 -2.80
C PRO A 124 17.56 26.22 -1.62
N SER A 125 16.59 27.13 -1.70
CA SER A 125 16.12 27.90 -0.54
C SER A 125 15.03 27.16 0.24
N ILE A 126 14.17 26.43 -0.48
CA ILE A 126 13.05 25.68 0.08
C ILE A 126 13.22 24.19 -0.22
N VAL A 127 13.00 23.35 0.77
CA VAL A 127 12.96 21.89 0.63
C VAL A 127 11.61 21.37 1.09
N GLY A 128 10.84 20.78 0.17
CA GLY A 128 9.62 20.04 0.46
C GLY A 128 9.93 18.55 0.58
N VAL A 129 9.42 17.86 1.60
CA VAL A 129 9.61 16.41 1.75
C VAL A 129 8.26 15.71 1.87
N SER A 130 8.07 14.68 1.06
CA SER A 130 6.92 13.78 1.12
C SER A 130 7.38 12.34 1.32
N CYS A 131 6.57 11.56 2.03
CA CYS A 131 6.82 10.14 2.27
C CYS A 131 5.51 9.36 2.13
N ILE A 132 5.51 8.38 1.24
CA ILE A 132 4.44 7.40 1.09
C ILE A 132 4.86 6.17 1.91
N GLY A 133 4.17 5.93 3.02
CA GLY A 133 4.44 4.82 3.92
C GLY A 133 3.71 4.98 5.24
N VAL A 134 3.61 3.88 6.00
CA VAL A 134 3.12 3.91 7.38
C VAL A 134 4.28 3.44 8.24
N ALA A 135 4.62 4.26 9.23
CA ALA A 135 5.65 3.96 10.21
C ALA A 135 5.15 4.48 11.54
N THR A 136 5.39 3.72 12.60
CA THR A 136 4.69 3.93 13.87
C THR A 136 5.57 4.51 14.96
N ASP A 137 6.88 4.36 14.85
CA ASP A 137 7.83 5.20 15.57
C ASP A 137 8.28 6.33 14.65
N LEU A 138 7.52 7.42 14.68
CA LEU A 138 7.75 8.60 13.86
C LEU A 138 9.13 9.22 14.11
N PHE A 139 9.71 9.07 15.30
CA PHE A 139 10.93 9.77 15.69
C PHE A 139 12.14 8.83 15.84
N LYS A 140 12.00 7.57 15.43
CA LYS A 140 13.15 6.70 15.25
C LYS A 140 14.12 7.34 14.24
N SER A 141 15.41 7.31 14.53
CA SER A 141 16.43 7.92 13.67
C SER A 141 16.47 7.38 12.24
N THR A 142 15.89 6.20 12.01
CA THR A 142 15.80 5.52 10.72
C THR A 142 14.47 5.72 10.01
N HIS A 143 13.55 6.50 10.59
CA HIS A 143 12.26 6.82 9.99
C HIS A 143 12.46 7.67 8.72
N PRO A 144 11.99 7.22 7.53
CA PRO A 144 12.29 7.88 6.25
C PRO A 144 11.93 9.36 6.18
N LEU A 145 10.73 9.77 6.61
CA LEU A 145 10.32 11.17 6.56
C LEU A 145 11.11 12.02 7.57
N THR A 146 11.01 11.67 8.85
CA THR A 146 11.60 12.39 9.98
C THR A 146 13.10 12.53 9.88
N ALA A 147 13.81 11.48 9.48
CA ALA A 147 15.26 11.52 9.33
C ALA A 147 15.68 12.55 8.26
N VAL A 148 15.02 12.58 7.09
CA VAL A 148 15.29 13.60 6.07
C VAL A 148 14.94 15.00 6.57
N LEU A 149 13.77 15.17 7.20
CA LEU A 149 13.33 16.47 7.73
C LEU A 149 14.31 17.03 8.76
N GLN A 150 14.67 16.23 9.77
CA GLN A 150 15.64 16.60 10.81
C GLN A 150 17.01 16.89 10.20
N HIS A 151 17.48 16.04 9.28
CA HIS A 151 18.75 16.21 8.61
C HIS A 151 18.82 17.55 7.87
N VAL A 152 17.85 17.84 7.01
CA VAL A 152 17.79 19.11 6.25
C VAL A 152 17.64 20.30 7.20
N LYS A 153 16.74 20.22 8.20
CA LYS A 153 16.51 21.29 9.18
C LYS A 153 17.77 21.60 10.00
N SER A 154 18.56 20.58 10.36
CA SER A 154 19.79 20.74 11.14
C SER A 154 20.89 21.54 10.42
N THR A 155 20.85 21.61 9.09
CA THR A 155 21.81 22.42 8.32
C THR A 155 21.65 23.92 8.56
N GLY A 156 20.46 24.36 9.00
CA GLY A 156 20.11 25.77 9.21
C GLY A 156 20.08 26.63 7.94
N LYS A 157 20.15 26.02 6.74
CA LYS A 157 20.26 26.76 5.46
C LYS A 157 18.97 26.81 4.65
N GLN A 158 18.08 25.83 4.82
CA GLN A 158 16.85 25.71 4.03
C GLN A 158 15.60 25.90 4.87
N LEU A 159 14.58 26.48 4.24
CA LEU A 159 13.22 26.41 4.74
C LEU A 159 12.65 25.04 4.40
N VAL A 160 12.24 24.31 5.43
CA VAL A 160 11.75 22.92 5.35
C VAL A 160 10.23 22.87 5.43
N ILE A 161 9.60 22.22 4.46
CA ILE A 161 8.15 22.00 4.36
C ILE A 161 7.88 20.50 4.31
N ALA A 162 6.94 20.01 5.12
CA ALA A 162 6.48 18.62 5.05
C ALA A 162 5.11 18.51 4.36
N GLY A 163 4.89 17.39 3.68
CA GLY A 163 3.60 17.05 3.06
C GLY A 163 3.37 15.54 2.96
N GLY A 164 2.22 15.17 2.41
CA GLY A 164 1.84 13.76 2.22
C GLY A 164 1.12 13.14 3.43
N PRO A 165 0.83 11.83 3.38
CA PRO A 165 -0.06 11.14 4.32
C PRO A 165 0.41 11.22 5.78
N ILE A 166 1.67 10.86 6.06
CA ILE A 166 2.20 10.88 7.43
C ILE A 166 2.21 12.31 8.00
N ALA A 167 2.67 13.29 7.21
CA ALA A 167 2.70 14.68 7.65
C ALA A 167 1.28 15.24 7.91
N THR A 168 0.30 14.83 7.10
CA THR A 168 -1.12 15.21 7.29
C THR A 168 -1.68 14.69 8.61
N ASP A 169 -1.32 13.45 8.97
CA ASP A 169 -1.81 12.77 10.16
C ASP A 169 -1.11 13.24 11.43
N GLU A 170 0.19 13.53 11.34
CA GLU A 170 1.09 13.77 12.46
C GLU A 170 1.61 15.22 12.56
N ALA A 171 0.94 16.15 11.87
CA ALA A 171 1.30 17.56 11.81
C ALA A 171 1.64 18.17 13.19
N GLU A 172 0.77 17.97 14.19
CA GLU A 172 0.96 18.49 15.55
C GLU A 172 2.17 17.86 16.25
N ASN A 173 2.36 16.55 16.11
CA ASN A 173 3.47 15.83 16.73
C ASN A 173 4.80 16.29 16.15
N TYR A 174 4.90 16.44 14.83
CA TYR A 174 6.10 16.95 14.19
C TYR A 174 6.41 18.41 14.52
N LEU A 175 5.40 19.29 14.52
CA LEU A 175 5.59 20.70 14.89
C LEU A 175 6.05 20.85 16.33
N ASN A 176 5.58 19.99 17.24
CA ASN A 176 6.04 20.01 18.63
C ASN A 176 7.52 19.63 18.79
N HIS A 177 8.05 18.80 17.89
CA HIS A 177 9.46 18.38 17.85
C HIS A 177 10.35 19.24 16.93
N ASP A 178 9.81 20.33 16.38
CA ASP A 178 10.54 21.31 15.56
C ASP A 178 11.32 20.70 14.36
N VAL A 179 10.74 19.69 13.70
CA VAL A 179 11.41 19.00 12.58
C VAL A 179 11.25 19.70 11.22
N PHE A 180 10.36 20.68 11.11
CA PHE A 180 10.14 21.50 9.90
C PHE A 180 9.54 22.86 10.24
N HIS A 181 9.46 23.76 9.27
CA HIS A 181 8.89 25.10 9.44
C HIS A 181 7.38 25.12 9.17
N PHE A 182 6.93 24.40 8.14
CA PHE A 182 5.53 24.30 7.74
C PHE A 182 5.16 22.86 7.41
N VAL A 183 3.89 22.51 7.63
CA VAL A 183 3.26 21.32 7.05
C VAL A 183 2.03 21.71 6.25
N VAL A 184 1.94 21.17 5.05
CA VAL A 184 0.75 21.26 4.19
C VAL A 184 -0.02 19.94 4.34
N ARG A 185 -1.22 20.01 4.93
CA ARG A 185 -2.06 18.83 5.18
C ARG A 185 -2.96 18.56 3.98
N GLY A 186 -3.21 17.29 3.66
CA GLY A 186 -4.06 16.89 2.52
C GLY A 186 -3.37 17.07 1.17
N GLU A 187 -4.15 17.27 0.12
CA GLU A 187 -3.64 17.65 -1.21
C GLU A 187 -2.95 19.03 -1.16
N GLY A 188 -1.80 19.16 -1.82
CA GLY A 188 -0.88 20.28 -1.57
C GLY A 188 -0.87 21.36 -2.63
N GLU A 189 -1.44 21.15 -3.81
CA GLU A 189 -1.24 21.97 -5.01
C GLU A 189 -1.58 23.46 -4.78
N ASN A 190 -2.78 23.76 -4.28
CA ASN A 190 -3.21 25.15 -4.06
C ASN A 190 -2.58 25.74 -2.79
N LYS A 191 -2.47 24.94 -1.72
CA LYS A 191 -1.89 25.40 -0.43
C LYS A 191 -0.40 25.68 -0.53
N PHE A 192 0.33 24.90 -1.33
CA PHE A 192 1.73 25.15 -1.62
C PHE A 192 1.89 26.47 -2.37
N ASN A 193 1.06 26.72 -3.40
CA ASN A 193 0.99 28.02 -4.06
C ASN A 193 0.71 29.17 -3.08
N TYR A 194 -0.30 29.03 -2.23
CA TYR A 194 -0.67 30.04 -1.25
C TYR A 194 0.45 30.30 -0.23
N LEU A 195 1.15 29.26 0.22
CA LEU A 195 2.32 29.40 1.08
C LEU A 195 3.48 30.11 0.35
N LEU A 196 3.72 29.80 -0.92
CA LEU A 196 4.74 30.48 -1.72
C LEU A 196 4.43 31.96 -1.91
N ASP A 197 3.15 32.37 -1.98
CA ASP A 197 2.78 33.80 -2.00
C ASP A 197 3.31 34.52 -0.76
N HIS A 198 3.12 33.91 0.42
CA HIS A 198 3.64 34.46 1.68
C HIS A 198 5.16 34.45 1.77
N LEU A 199 5.83 33.40 1.27
CA LEU A 199 7.28 33.23 1.37
C LEU A 199 8.06 34.11 0.39
N TYR A 200 7.51 34.37 -0.80
CA TYR A 200 8.11 35.23 -1.81
C TYR A 200 7.57 36.66 -1.84
N ASP A 201 6.69 37.02 -0.89
CA ASP A 201 6.04 38.34 -0.84
C ASP A 201 5.28 38.69 -2.13
N ALA A 202 4.64 37.69 -2.72
CA ALA A 202 3.86 37.82 -3.95
C ALA A 202 2.41 38.21 -3.63
N PRO A 203 1.63 38.68 -4.63
CA PRO A 203 0.20 38.92 -4.44
C PRO A 203 -0.50 37.68 -3.88
N LEU A 204 -1.20 37.84 -2.75
CA LEU A 204 -1.86 36.74 -2.07
C LEU A 204 -3.07 36.25 -2.86
N GLY A 205 -3.14 34.95 -3.11
CA GLY A 205 -4.36 34.28 -3.55
C GLY A 205 -5.46 34.22 -2.49
N GLU A 206 -6.53 33.48 -2.78
CA GLU A 206 -7.59 33.24 -1.82
C GLU A 206 -7.06 32.55 -0.54
N PRO A 207 -7.45 33.00 0.66
CA PRO A 207 -7.04 32.36 1.90
C PRO A 207 -7.46 30.89 1.99
N LEU A 208 -6.51 30.03 2.32
CA LEU A 208 -6.70 28.58 2.50
C LEU A 208 -6.36 28.15 3.92
N GLN A 209 -7.13 27.20 4.45
CA GLN A 209 -6.81 26.48 5.70
C GLN A 209 -5.83 25.32 5.47
N ASP A 210 -5.53 24.54 6.53
CA ASP A 210 -4.72 23.32 6.47
C ASP A 210 -3.20 23.51 6.20
N ILE A 211 -2.66 24.72 6.40
CA ILE A 211 -1.22 24.98 6.51
C ILE A 211 -0.88 25.20 7.99
N CYS A 212 -0.16 24.26 8.60
CA CYS A 212 0.18 24.33 10.01
C CYS A 212 1.65 24.74 10.22
N PHE A 213 1.89 25.51 11.28
CA PHE A 213 3.20 26.02 11.65
C PHE A 213 3.28 26.27 13.16
N LYS A 214 4.48 26.50 13.68
CA LYS A 214 4.72 26.85 15.08
C LYS A 214 5.37 28.23 15.15
N ASN A 215 4.69 29.19 15.76
CA ASN A 215 5.16 30.57 15.93
C ASN A 215 5.11 30.95 17.41
N LYS A 216 6.20 31.54 17.94
CA LYS A 216 6.32 31.95 19.35
C LYS A 216 5.93 30.84 20.35
N GLY A 217 6.28 29.59 20.03
CA GLY A 217 5.98 28.41 20.85
C GLY A 217 4.55 27.87 20.72
N LEU A 218 3.66 28.55 20.00
CA LEU A 218 2.27 28.16 19.80
C LEU A 218 2.07 27.50 18.44
N LEU A 219 1.23 26.48 18.39
CA LEU A 219 0.81 25.85 17.14
C LEU A 219 -0.30 26.68 16.49
N HIS A 220 -0.13 26.95 15.21
CA HIS A 220 -1.08 27.70 14.39
C HIS A 220 -1.47 26.90 13.15
N GLU A 221 -2.67 27.16 12.67
CA GLU A 221 -3.17 26.67 11.39
C GLU A 221 -3.75 27.85 10.64
N SER A 222 -3.46 27.92 9.34
CA SER A 222 -4.06 28.92 8.46
C SER A 222 -5.60 28.77 8.44
N ARG A 223 -6.29 29.88 8.21
CA ARG A 223 -7.74 30.00 8.12
C ARG A 223 -8.12 30.41 6.71
N GLY A 224 -9.26 29.96 6.25
CA GLY A 224 -9.74 30.25 4.90
C GLY A 224 -10.75 29.22 4.44
N ARG A 225 -10.99 29.18 3.13
CA ARG A 225 -11.86 28.14 2.57
C ARG A 225 -11.16 26.80 2.63
N LYS A 226 -11.95 25.73 2.82
CA LYS A 226 -11.46 24.37 2.67
C LYS A 226 -11.06 24.15 1.20
N ASP A 227 -9.84 23.69 1.01
CA ASP A 227 -9.32 23.43 -0.33
C ASP A 227 -9.97 22.17 -0.93
N VAL A 228 -10.25 22.25 -2.24
CA VAL A 228 -10.66 21.13 -3.08
C VAL A 228 -9.89 21.29 -4.38
N VAL A 229 -8.84 20.49 -4.54
CA VAL A 229 -8.00 20.56 -5.74
C VAL A 229 -8.82 20.17 -6.96
N ARG A 230 -8.80 21.01 -7.99
CA ARG A 230 -9.37 20.65 -9.28
C ARG A 230 -8.35 19.75 -9.99
N VAL A 231 -8.73 18.50 -10.25
CA VAL A 231 -7.88 17.58 -11.00
C VAL A 231 -7.91 18.02 -12.47
N GLN A 232 -6.76 18.42 -13.01
CA GLN A 232 -6.62 18.90 -14.39
C GLN A 232 -5.15 18.81 -14.83
N GLY A 233 -4.93 18.66 -16.14
CA GLY A 233 -3.61 18.53 -16.74
C GLY A 233 -3.06 17.10 -16.65
N ASN A 234 -2.10 16.81 -17.53
CA ASN A 234 -1.32 15.57 -17.53
C ASN A 234 0.09 15.79 -16.97
N LEU A 235 0.83 14.71 -16.76
CA LEU A 235 2.21 14.76 -16.26
C LEU A 235 3.27 14.73 -17.37
N VAL A 236 2.89 14.84 -18.65
CA VAL A 236 3.80 14.64 -19.81
C VAL A 236 5.07 15.49 -19.69
N ASN A 237 4.93 16.79 -19.41
CA ASN A 237 6.08 17.71 -19.31
C ASN A 237 7.04 17.32 -18.17
N SER A 238 6.51 16.82 -17.06
CA SER A 238 7.31 16.46 -15.89
C SER A 238 8.19 15.21 -16.09
N TYR A 239 7.89 14.37 -17.10
CA TYR A 239 8.76 13.25 -17.47
C TYR A 239 10.06 13.69 -18.18
N ALA A 240 10.24 14.98 -18.48
CA ALA A 240 11.55 15.50 -18.88
C ALA A 240 12.59 15.35 -17.76
N ASP A 241 12.17 15.58 -16.51
CA ASP A 241 13.03 15.51 -15.33
C ASP A 241 12.98 14.13 -14.64
N ILE A 242 11.98 13.30 -14.96
CA ILE A 242 11.83 11.94 -14.44
C ILE A 242 12.20 10.92 -15.52
N GLN A 243 13.40 10.33 -15.39
CA GLN A 243 13.86 9.24 -16.26
C GLN A 243 13.14 7.92 -15.92
N ILE A 244 11.88 7.80 -16.35
CA ILE A 244 10.97 6.71 -15.99
C ILE A 244 11.51 5.32 -16.35
N GLU A 245 12.27 5.21 -17.44
CA GLU A 245 12.90 4.00 -17.94
C GLU A 245 13.99 3.42 -17.02
N ASP A 246 14.54 4.23 -16.12
CA ASP A 246 15.53 3.77 -15.13
C ASP A 246 14.87 3.01 -13.96
N TYR A 247 13.58 3.23 -13.68
CA TYR A 247 12.93 2.67 -12.48
C TYR A 247 12.94 1.14 -12.46
N GLN A 248 12.71 0.49 -13.61
CA GLN A 248 12.72 -0.98 -13.71
C GLN A 248 14.09 -1.61 -13.44
N ARG A 249 15.18 -0.84 -13.58
CA ARG A 249 16.55 -1.33 -13.38
C ARG A 249 16.90 -1.50 -11.90
N TYR A 250 16.19 -0.81 -11.00
CA TYR A 250 16.50 -0.77 -9.57
C TYR A 250 15.34 -1.22 -8.67
N GLY A 251 14.15 -1.42 -9.22
CA GLY A 251 13.00 -1.87 -8.45
C GLY A 251 11.83 -2.34 -9.29
N SER A 252 10.66 -2.38 -8.66
CA SER A 252 9.38 -2.81 -9.23
C SER A 252 8.25 -1.95 -8.65
N LEU A 253 7.04 -2.02 -9.22
CA LEU A 253 5.88 -1.37 -8.60
C LEU A 253 5.28 -2.27 -7.51
N ASN A 254 5.18 -3.57 -7.78
CA ASN A 254 4.48 -4.55 -6.95
C ASN A 254 4.80 -5.97 -7.47
N PRO A 255 4.25 -7.04 -6.89
CA PRO A 255 4.43 -8.39 -7.44
C PRO A 255 3.90 -8.57 -8.87
N PHE A 256 2.83 -7.88 -9.29
CA PHE A 256 2.29 -7.99 -10.65
C PHE A 256 3.28 -7.51 -11.71
N SER A 257 3.94 -6.37 -11.51
CA SER A 257 4.98 -5.89 -12.44
C SER A 257 6.15 -6.88 -12.55
N ARG A 258 6.49 -7.60 -11.47
CA ARG A 258 7.52 -8.65 -11.52
C ARG A 258 7.08 -9.91 -12.26
N MET A 259 5.78 -10.27 -12.17
CA MET A 259 5.22 -11.37 -12.96
C MET A 259 5.26 -11.09 -14.45
N VAL A 260 5.03 -9.84 -14.85
CA VAL A 260 5.14 -9.43 -16.26
C VAL A 260 6.58 -9.54 -16.76
N GLY A 261 7.54 -9.11 -15.93
CA GLY A 261 8.96 -9.25 -16.20
C GLY A 261 9.78 -8.16 -15.53
N ARG A 262 10.92 -8.54 -14.93
CA ARG A 262 11.78 -7.59 -14.20
C ARG A 262 12.45 -6.55 -15.08
N ASP A 263 12.57 -6.81 -16.38
CA ASP A 263 13.15 -5.88 -17.35
C ASP A 263 12.06 -5.09 -18.11
N THR A 264 10.78 -5.27 -17.77
CA THR A 264 9.67 -4.58 -18.41
C THR A 264 9.58 -3.14 -17.91
N PRO A 265 9.72 -2.12 -18.79
CA PRO A 265 9.54 -0.73 -18.40
C PRO A 265 8.11 -0.47 -17.93
N PHE A 266 7.99 0.16 -16.78
CA PHE A 266 6.72 0.43 -16.14
C PHE A 266 6.53 1.90 -15.78
N SER A 267 5.28 2.29 -15.65
CA SER A 267 4.88 3.58 -15.05
C SER A 267 3.56 3.40 -14.31
N THR A 268 2.94 4.50 -13.92
CA THR A 268 1.66 4.54 -13.23
C THR A 268 0.67 5.39 -14.00
N PHE A 269 -0.63 5.18 -13.78
CA PHE A 269 -1.65 6.16 -14.19
C PHE A 269 -2.67 6.36 -13.08
N LEU A 270 -3.31 7.54 -13.10
CA LEU A 270 -4.31 7.96 -12.13
C LEU A 270 -5.47 8.61 -12.89
N LEU A 271 -6.65 7.99 -12.84
CA LEU A 271 -7.87 8.54 -13.44
C LEU A 271 -8.68 9.32 -12.41
N ASN A 272 -8.75 8.82 -11.17
CA ASN A 272 -9.59 9.39 -10.13
C ASN A 272 -8.80 9.64 -8.83
N ARG A 273 -9.13 10.74 -8.16
CA ARG A 273 -8.69 11.05 -6.80
C ARG A 273 -9.82 10.87 -5.79
N GLY A 274 -9.50 10.28 -4.65
CA GLY A 274 -10.45 9.99 -3.58
C GLY A 274 -11.22 8.68 -3.77
N CYS A 275 -12.10 8.39 -2.82
CA CYS A 275 -12.89 7.16 -2.79
C CYS A 275 -14.34 7.47 -2.41
N ARG A 276 -15.31 6.76 -3.01
CA ARG A 276 -16.72 6.90 -2.61
C ARG A 276 -17.01 6.26 -1.26
N ALA A 277 -16.17 5.31 -0.84
CA ALA A 277 -16.30 4.65 0.44
C ALA A 277 -15.85 5.57 1.58
N ASN A 278 -16.39 5.34 2.78
CA ASN A 278 -15.97 6.03 3.99
C ASN A 278 -15.61 4.99 5.07
N CYS A 279 -14.74 4.07 4.66
CA CYS A 279 -14.26 2.98 5.52
C CYS A 279 -13.61 3.56 6.78
N LYS A 280 -13.97 3.06 7.97
CA LYS A 280 -13.46 3.60 9.23
C LYS A 280 -11.95 3.52 9.39
N PHE A 281 -11.33 2.47 8.84
CA PHE A 281 -9.89 2.24 8.93
C PHE A 281 -9.05 3.05 7.93
N CYS A 282 -9.68 3.73 6.96
CA CYS A 282 -8.99 4.24 5.77
C CYS A 282 -8.58 5.71 5.92
N GLY A 283 -7.34 6.04 5.54
CA GLY A 283 -6.82 7.41 5.54
C GLY A 283 -7.23 8.27 4.33
N VAL A 284 -7.75 7.67 3.26
CA VAL A 284 -8.06 8.37 1.99
C VAL A 284 -8.99 9.58 2.19
N PRO A 285 -10.12 9.49 2.92
CA PRO A 285 -11.01 10.63 3.09
C PRO A 285 -10.38 11.80 3.87
N LYS A 286 -9.38 11.52 4.71
CA LYS A 286 -8.63 12.52 5.47
C LYS A 286 -7.61 13.23 4.60
N LEU A 287 -6.96 12.51 3.67
CA LEU A 287 -5.96 13.05 2.76
C LEU A 287 -6.60 13.81 1.57
N MET A 288 -7.56 13.20 0.88
CA MET A 288 -8.09 13.69 -0.40
C MET A 288 -9.54 14.20 -0.34
N GLY A 289 -10.15 14.17 0.86
CA GLY A 289 -11.57 14.48 1.01
C GLY A 289 -12.49 13.32 0.61
N LYS A 290 -13.80 13.55 0.71
CA LYS A 290 -14.83 12.54 0.41
C LYS A 290 -15.24 12.57 -1.06
N GLY A 291 -15.55 11.40 -1.60
CA GLY A 291 -16.05 11.25 -2.96
C GLY A 291 -14.93 11.01 -3.96
N VAL A 292 -15.33 10.93 -5.23
CA VAL A 292 -14.44 10.60 -6.35
C VAL A 292 -14.41 11.81 -7.29
N ARG A 293 -13.20 12.30 -7.59
CA ARG A 293 -12.97 13.35 -8.58
C ARG A 293 -12.19 12.76 -9.74
N GLN A 294 -12.82 12.72 -10.90
CA GLN A 294 -12.21 12.19 -12.12
C GLN A 294 -11.42 13.29 -12.84
N SER A 295 -10.18 12.97 -13.23
CA SER A 295 -9.38 13.79 -14.13
C SER A 295 -10.10 13.97 -15.48
N PRO A 296 -9.83 15.05 -16.23
CA PRO A 296 -10.21 15.08 -17.65
C PRO A 296 -9.66 13.83 -18.34
N VAL A 297 -10.55 13.00 -18.88
CA VAL A 297 -10.18 11.67 -19.37
C VAL A 297 -9.11 11.79 -20.46
N GLN A 298 -9.22 12.78 -21.34
CA GLN A 298 -8.25 13.02 -22.40
C GLN A 298 -6.83 13.27 -21.87
N ASP A 299 -6.66 14.00 -20.77
CA ASP A 299 -5.34 14.25 -20.16
C ASP A 299 -4.67 12.91 -19.78
N VAL A 300 -5.47 11.97 -19.24
CA VAL A 300 -5.00 10.63 -18.86
C VAL A 300 -4.68 9.77 -20.08
N LEU A 301 -5.51 9.83 -21.13
CA LEU A 301 -5.25 9.10 -22.37
C LEU A 301 -3.98 9.58 -23.06
N ASP A 302 -3.76 10.89 -23.10
CA ASP A 302 -2.58 11.52 -23.69
C ASP A 302 -1.32 11.12 -22.91
N GLU A 303 -1.39 11.09 -21.57
CA GLU A 303 -0.28 10.64 -20.73
C GLU A 303 0.08 9.17 -20.96
N ILE A 304 -0.93 8.27 -20.94
CA ILE A 304 -0.72 6.84 -21.18
C ILE A 304 -0.12 6.62 -22.58
N THR A 305 -0.66 7.30 -23.59
CA THR A 305 -0.19 7.18 -24.98
C THR A 305 1.25 7.68 -25.11
N TYR A 306 1.58 8.84 -24.53
CA TYR A 306 2.94 9.37 -24.50
C TYR A 306 3.92 8.39 -23.84
N LEU A 307 3.55 7.82 -22.69
CA LEU A 307 4.39 6.86 -21.99
C LEU A 307 4.63 5.59 -22.83
N VAL A 308 3.63 5.11 -23.56
CA VAL A 308 3.76 3.92 -24.43
C VAL A 308 4.58 4.21 -25.68
N ASP A 309 4.22 5.26 -26.42
CA ASP A 309 4.77 5.57 -27.74
C ASP A 309 6.16 6.22 -27.65
N GLU A 310 6.37 7.16 -26.72
CA GLU A 310 7.60 7.97 -26.63
C GLU A 310 8.58 7.50 -25.55
N ARG A 311 8.08 6.93 -24.44
CA ARG A 311 8.92 6.47 -23.31
C ARG A 311 9.08 4.95 -23.22
N GLY A 312 8.45 4.19 -24.12
CA GLY A 312 8.62 2.73 -24.20
C GLY A 312 8.00 1.96 -23.04
N ILE A 313 7.08 2.55 -22.28
CA ILE A 313 6.39 1.89 -21.17
C ILE A 313 5.50 0.75 -21.68
N ARG A 314 5.51 -0.39 -20.97
CA ARG A 314 4.77 -1.61 -21.33
C ARG A 314 3.89 -2.16 -20.21
N HIS A 315 4.13 -1.70 -18.98
CA HIS A 315 3.31 -2.07 -17.84
C HIS A 315 2.89 -0.85 -17.03
N PHE A 316 1.65 -0.85 -16.55
CA PHE A 316 1.11 0.22 -15.72
C PHE A 316 0.55 -0.28 -14.40
N GLU A 317 0.81 0.44 -13.31
CA GLU A 317 0.02 0.31 -12.10
C GLU A 317 -1.01 1.44 -12.00
N LEU A 318 -2.26 1.05 -11.77
CA LEU A 318 -3.36 1.97 -11.45
C LEU A 318 -3.21 2.47 -10.01
N LEU A 319 -3.19 3.80 -9.83
CA LEU A 319 -3.02 4.43 -8.51
C LEU A 319 -4.32 4.80 -7.81
N ASP A 320 -5.46 4.76 -8.48
CA ASP A 320 -6.75 5.17 -7.92
C ASP A 320 -7.13 4.35 -6.68
N ASP A 321 -7.68 5.02 -5.66
CA ASP A 321 -8.32 4.37 -4.50
C ASP A 321 -9.73 3.82 -4.83
N ASP A 322 -10.36 4.33 -5.88
CA ASP A 322 -11.69 3.91 -6.37
C ASP A 322 -11.83 4.14 -7.87
N PHE A 323 -11.05 3.38 -8.66
CA PHE A 323 -11.04 3.48 -10.12
C PHE A 323 -12.41 3.35 -10.76
N LEU A 324 -13.18 2.36 -10.30
CA LEU A 324 -14.49 2.06 -10.88
C LEU A 324 -15.51 3.16 -10.61
N GLY A 325 -15.32 3.91 -9.51
CA GLY A 325 -16.17 5.01 -9.11
C GLY A 325 -17.67 4.66 -9.11
N SER A 326 -18.51 5.69 -9.08
CA SER A 326 -19.96 5.51 -9.23
C SER A 326 -20.35 5.45 -10.72
N SER A 327 -21.66 5.37 -11.01
CA SER A 327 -22.15 5.50 -12.39
C SER A 327 -21.67 6.78 -13.07
N ALA A 328 -21.42 7.86 -12.32
CA ALA A 328 -20.92 9.12 -12.87
C ALA A 328 -19.47 9.05 -13.42
N GLN A 329 -18.68 8.05 -13.03
CA GLN A 329 -17.29 7.87 -13.48
C GLN A 329 -17.16 6.81 -14.58
N ARG A 330 -18.24 6.08 -14.88
CA ARG A 330 -18.20 4.86 -15.70
C ARG A 330 -17.68 5.11 -17.10
N ASP A 331 -18.08 6.21 -17.74
CA ASP A 331 -17.67 6.51 -19.11
C ASP A 331 -16.16 6.78 -19.20
N GLY A 332 -15.57 7.45 -18.21
CA GLY A 332 -14.12 7.66 -18.15
C GLY A 332 -13.34 6.37 -17.96
N VAL A 333 -13.85 5.46 -17.11
CA VAL A 333 -13.27 4.12 -16.92
C VAL A 333 -13.29 3.33 -18.23
N VAL A 334 -14.42 3.31 -18.93
CA VAL A 334 -14.55 2.62 -20.22
C VAL A 334 -13.58 3.19 -21.25
N GLN A 335 -13.42 4.52 -21.31
CA GLN A 335 -12.48 5.18 -22.22
C GLN A 335 -11.02 4.80 -21.93
N VAL A 336 -10.59 4.83 -20.67
CA VAL A 336 -9.22 4.42 -20.28
C VAL A 336 -8.96 2.96 -20.63
N LEU A 337 -9.88 2.05 -20.29
CA LEU A 337 -9.71 0.63 -20.61
C LEU A 337 -9.73 0.36 -22.13
N SER A 338 -10.55 1.10 -22.87
CA SER A 338 -10.59 1.01 -24.34
C SER A 338 -9.31 1.53 -24.98
N CYS A 339 -8.72 2.59 -24.43
CA CYS A 339 -7.41 3.10 -24.84
C CYS A 339 -6.31 2.06 -24.59
N LEU A 340 -6.25 1.49 -23.37
CA LEU A 340 -5.29 0.42 -23.04
C LEU A 340 -5.46 -0.80 -23.95
N LYS A 341 -6.70 -1.20 -24.25
CA LYS A 341 -7.00 -2.25 -25.24
C LYS A 341 -6.45 -1.90 -26.62
N GLY A 342 -6.71 -0.70 -27.14
CA GLY A 342 -6.22 -0.28 -28.45
C GLY A 342 -4.68 -0.21 -28.51
N LEU A 343 -4.03 0.28 -27.46
CA LEU A 343 -2.57 0.28 -27.34
C LEU A 343 -2.01 -1.14 -27.29
N ARG A 344 -2.67 -2.06 -26.57
CA ARG A 344 -2.31 -3.48 -26.56
C ARG A 344 -2.44 -4.12 -27.93
N GLU A 345 -3.52 -3.85 -28.67
CA GLU A 345 -3.71 -4.35 -30.04
C GLU A 345 -2.63 -3.80 -31.00
N LYS A 346 -2.21 -2.54 -30.81
CA LYS A 346 -1.16 -1.89 -31.62
C LYS A 346 0.25 -2.39 -31.30
N HIS A 347 0.58 -2.64 -30.01
CA HIS A 347 1.95 -2.92 -29.56
C HIS A 347 2.18 -4.33 -28.99
N GLY A 348 1.14 -5.15 -28.83
CA GLY A 348 1.17 -6.54 -28.36
C GLY A 348 1.32 -6.73 -26.84
N ASN A 349 2.19 -5.93 -26.20
CA ASN A 349 2.65 -6.16 -24.81
C ASN A 349 2.32 -5.02 -23.85
N ILE A 350 1.13 -4.42 -23.97
CA ILE A 350 0.65 -3.42 -23.00
C ILE A 350 -0.17 -4.14 -21.93
N THR A 351 0.25 -3.97 -20.69
CA THR A 351 -0.38 -4.59 -19.52
C THR A 351 -0.62 -3.58 -18.42
N TRP A 352 -1.54 -3.90 -17.51
CA TRP A 352 -1.72 -3.11 -16.30
C TRP A 352 -2.18 -3.96 -15.13
N SER A 353 -2.05 -3.43 -13.91
CA SER A 353 -2.59 -4.04 -12.69
C SER A 353 -3.24 -3.01 -11.77
N ALA A 354 -4.04 -3.51 -10.83
CA ALA A 354 -4.68 -2.71 -9.78
C ALA A 354 -4.39 -3.29 -8.40
N GLY A 355 -3.19 -3.01 -7.87
CA GLY A 355 -2.71 -3.49 -6.58
C GLY A 355 -3.39 -2.82 -5.37
N ASN A 356 -3.81 -1.56 -5.49
CA ASN A 356 -4.58 -0.86 -4.45
C ASN A 356 -5.96 -1.52 -4.22
N GLY A 357 -6.53 -2.05 -5.31
CA GLY A 357 -7.70 -2.90 -5.31
C GLY A 357 -8.95 -2.22 -5.88
N LEU A 358 -9.90 -3.05 -6.29
CA LEU A 358 -11.20 -2.65 -6.85
C LEU A 358 -12.33 -2.96 -5.86
N ILE A 359 -13.44 -2.23 -5.98
CA ILE A 359 -14.65 -2.46 -5.19
C ILE A 359 -15.53 -3.46 -5.94
N ALA A 360 -15.61 -4.69 -5.41
CA ALA A 360 -16.37 -5.82 -5.98
C ALA A 360 -17.79 -5.44 -6.45
N ALA A 361 -18.50 -4.64 -5.65
CA ALA A 361 -19.89 -4.25 -5.90
C ALA A 361 -20.10 -3.40 -7.17
N SER A 362 -19.04 -2.91 -7.81
CA SER A 362 -19.11 -2.10 -9.04
C SER A 362 -18.77 -2.89 -10.31
N MET A 363 -18.50 -4.18 -10.18
CA MET A 363 -18.17 -5.04 -11.30
C MET A 363 -19.44 -5.58 -11.96
N ASP A 364 -19.43 -5.58 -13.28
CA ASP A 364 -20.43 -6.22 -14.14
C ASP A 364 -19.70 -6.96 -15.28
N ALA A 365 -20.44 -7.78 -16.03
CA ALA A 365 -19.87 -8.63 -17.08
C ALA A 365 -19.19 -7.83 -18.19
N GLN A 366 -19.73 -6.68 -18.59
CA GLN A 366 -19.15 -5.84 -19.64
C GLN A 366 -17.81 -5.25 -19.19
N LEU A 367 -17.75 -4.77 -17.94
CA LEU A 367 -16.53 -4.22 -17.39
C LEU A 367 -15.48 -5.29 -17.17
N MET A 368 -15.87 -6.48 -16.70
CA MET A 368 -14.94 -7.58 -16.52
C MET A 368 -14.30 -8.00 -17.85
N GLN A 369 -15.10 -8.10 -18.92
CA GLN A 369 -14.60 -8.35 -20.26
C GLN A 369 -13.62 -7.26 -20.71
N LEU A 370 -13.97 -6.00 -20.50
CA LEU A 370 -13.12 -4.88 -20.92
C LEU A 370 -11.81 -4.81 -20.10
N ILE A 371 -11.85 -5.11 -18.81
CA ILE A 371 -10.65 -5.25 -17.95
C ILE A 371 -9.74 -6.35 -18.50
N HIS A 372 -10.28 -7.51 -18.82
CA HIS A 372 -9.52 -8.60 -19.42
C HIS A 372 -8.89 -8.19 -20.77
N ASP A 373 -9.70 -7.66 -21.69
CA ASP A 373 -9.26 -7.31 -23.04
C ASP A 373 -8.19 -6.20 -23.03
N SER A 374 -8.31 -5.25 -22.10
CA SER A 374 -7.36 -4.13 -21.94
C SER A 374 -5.96 -4.53 -21.45
N GLY A 375 -5.73 -5.80 -21.12
CA GLY A 375 -4.40 -6.29 -20.69
C GLY A 375 -4.20 -6.27 -19.18
N CYS A 376 -5.27 -6.33 -18.38
CA CYS A 376 -5.13 -6.47 -16.94
C CYS A 376 -4.49 -7.83 -16.60
N VAL A 377 -3.33 -7.81 -15.94
CA VAL A 377 -2.65 -9.05 -15.52
C VAL A 377 -3.07 -9.50 -14.13
N GLY A 378 -3.58 -8.56 -13.32
CA GLY A 378 -4.10 -8.88 -12.01
C GLY A 378 -4.56 -7.67 -11.22
N TYR A 379 -5.45 -7.92 -10.28
CA TYR A 379 -5.98 -6.90 -9.39
C TYR A 379 -6.34 -7.48 -8.03
N ARG A 380 -6.44 -6.59 -7.04
CA ARG A 380 -6.94 -6.93 -5.71
C ARG A 380 -8.39 -6.56 -5.54
N ILE A 381 -9.10 -7.26 -4.66
CA ILE A 381 -10.43 -6.89 -4.18
C ILE A 381 -10.37 -6.73 -2.67
N GLY A 382 -10.78 -5.56 -2.18
CA GLY A 382 -10.82 -5.36 -0.74
C GLY A 382 -12.08 -5.98 -0.15
N ILE A 383 -11.93 -7.13 0.52
CA ILE A 383 -13.00 -7.83 1.24
C ILE A 383 -13.02 -7.42 2.71
N GLU A 384 -11.83 -7.32 3.30
CA GLU A 384 -11.52 -6.93 4.67
C GLU A 384 -11.99 -7.93 5.74
N SER A 385 -13.24 -8.38 5.73
CA SER A 385 -13.77 -9.34 6.71
C SER A 385 -14.84 -10.24 6.10
N GLY A 386 -14.88 -11.50 6.56
CA GLY A 386 -15.97 -12.43 6.24
C GLY A 386 -17.15 -12.36 7.21
N ASN A 387 -17.05 -11.59 8.28
CA ASN A 387 -18.14 -11.40 9.21
C ASN A 387 -19.06 -10.24 8.78
N ALA A 388 -20.35 -10.52 8.58
CA ALA A 388 -21.32 -9.54 8.09
C ALA A 388 -21.52 -8.35 9.04
N ALA A 389 -21.46 -8.56 10.36
CA ALA A 389 -21.58 -7.49 11.33
C ALA A 389 -20.33 -6.58 11.29
N MET A 390 -19.15 -7.17 11.17
CA MET A 390 -17.89 -6.43 11.02
C MET A 390 -17.86 -5.61 9.73
N LEU A 391 -18.27 -6.18 8.58
CA LEU A 391 -18.40 -5.43 7.32
C LEU A 391 -19.29 -4.18 7.46
N LYS A 392 -20.43 -4.31 8.16
CA LYS A 392 -21.31 -3.18 8.45
C LYS A 392 -20.64 -2.14 9.35
N ARG A 393 -19.85 -2.57 10.36
CA ARG A 393 -19.06 -1.68 11.23
C ARG A 393 -18.00 -0.91 10.44
N LEU A 394 -17.36 -1.56 9.45
CA LEU A 394 -16.33 -0.95 8.60
C LEU A 394 -16.86 0.17 7.71
N ARG A 395 -18.15 0.14 7.34
CA ARG A 395 -18.82 1.08 6.40
C ARG A 395 -18.28 1.01 4.96
N LYS A 396 -17.71 -0.13 4.56
CA LYS A 396 -17.35 -0.38 3.16
C LYS A 396 -18.61 -0.69 2.35
N PRO A 397 -18.75 -0.20 1.10
CA PRO A 397 -19.87 -0.56 0.22
C PRO A 397 -19.70 -1.99 -0.32
N ALA A 398 -19.76 -2.98 0.57
CA ALA A 398 -19.61 -4.40 0.27
C ALA A 398 -20.56 -5.23 1.13
N SER A 399 -21.01 -6.36 0.58
CA SER A 399 -21.77 -7.40 1.28
C SER A 399 -21.23 -8.77 0.87
N LEU A 400 -21.41 -9.78 1.72
CA LEU A 400 -21.03 -11.15 1.38
C LEU A 400 -21.67 -11.61 0.07
N LYS A 401 -22.93 -11.21 -0.18
CA LYS A 401 -23.63 -11.47 -1.45
C LYS A 401 -22.91 -10.84 -2.64
N SER A 402 -22.61 -9.54 -2.59
CA SER A 402 -21.94 -8.86 -3.71
C SER A 402 -20.52 -9.39 -3.95
N ILE A 403 -19.83 -9.86 -2.90
CA ILE A 403 -18.52 -10.48 -3.01
C ILE A 403 -18.62 -11.81 -3.76
N ARG A 404 -19.54 -12.70 -3.36
CA ARG A 404 -19.77 -13.97 -4.06
C ARG A 404 -20.19 -13.78 -5.51
N GLN A 405 -21.06 -12.80 -5.77
CA GLN A 405 -21.45 -12.44 -7.14
C GLN A 405 -20.26 -11.98 -7.98
N PHE A 406 -19.35 -11.20 -7.41
CA PHE A 406 -18.12 -10.80 -8.09
C PHE A 406 -17.24 -12.01 -8.44
N VAL A 407 -17.09 -12.99 -7.55
CA VAL A 407 -16.30 -14.19 -7.83
C VAL A 407 -16.88 -14.96 -9.01
N GLU A 408 -18.19 -15.15 -9.06
CA GLU A 408 -18.83 -15.82 -10.20
C GLU A 408 -18.64 -15.05 -11.52
N LEU A 409 -18.61 -13.71 -11.46
CA LEU A 409 -18.33 -12.86 -12.63
C LEU A 409 -16.86 -12.95 -13.09
N SER A 410 -15.90 -13.19 -12.20
CA SER A 410 -14.47 -13.22 -12.54
C SER A 410 -14.00 -14.60 -13.03
N ARG A 411 -14.68 -15.70 -12.65
CA ARG A 411 -14.32 -17.08 -13.02
C ARG A 411 -14.02 -17.32 -14.51
N PRO A 412 -14.76 -16.74 -15.48
CA PRO A 412 -14.48 -16.97 -16.91
C PRO A 412 -13.13 -16.42 -17.39
N TYR A 413 -12.48 -15.55 -16.62
CA TYR A 413 -11.28 -14.81 -17.01
C TYR A 413 -10.04 -15.32 -16.27
N ASP A 414 -9.76 -16.63 -16.35
CA ASP A 414 -8.68 -17.28 -15.58
C ASP A 414 -7.27 -16.77 -15.91
N SER A 415 -7.07 -16.03 -17.01
CA SER A 415 -5.79 -15.37 -17.31
C SER A 415 -5.46 -14.21 -16.38
N VAL A 416 -6.46 -13.61 -15.71
CA VAL A 416 -6.28 -12.48 -14.80
C VAL A 416 -6.07 -13.01 -13.37
N PHE A 417 -5.01 -12.54 -12.71
CA PHE A 417 -4.74 -12.90 -11.33
C PHE A 417 -5.64 -12.13 -10.36
N VAL A 418 -6.49 -12.82 -9.62
CA VAL A 418 -7.43 -12.21 -8.67
C VAL A 418 -6.99 -12.48 -7.24
N SER A 419 -6.61 -11.42 -6.52
CA SER A 419 -6.32 -11.51 -5.09
C SER A 419 -7.36 -10.78 -4.24
N ALA A 420 -7.61 -11.25 -3.02
CA ALA A 420 -8.42 -10.55 -2.03
C ALA A 420 -7.59 -10.02 -0.87
N ASN A 421 -7.96 -8.85 -0.33
CA ASN A 421 -7.39 -8.31 0.90
C ASN A 421 -8.33 -8.60 2.07
N TYR A 422 -7.76 -9.05 3.18
CA TYR A 422 -8.42 -9.30 4.46
C TYR A 422 -7.64 -8.59 5.57
N ILE A 423 -8.33 -8.16 6.63
CA ILE A 423 -7.74 -7.49 7.79
C ILE A 423 -8.13 -8.27 9.04
N LEU A 424 -7.14 -8.66 9.84
CA LEU A 424 -7.32 -9.35 11.11
C LEU A 424 -7.02 -8.41 12.28
N GLY A 425 -7.72 -8.58 13.40
CA GLY A 425 -7.57 -7.75 14.59
C GLY A 425 -8.29 -6.40 14.47
N LEU A 426 -9.33 -6.32 13.65
CA LEU A 426 -10.05 -5.07 13.39
C LEU A 426 -10.49 -4.39 14.69
N PHE A 427 -10.18 -3.08 14.78
CA PHE A 427 -10.50 -2.22 15.93
C PHE A 427 -9.93 -2.68 17.29
N GLY A 428 -9.08 -3.72 17.32
CA GLY A 428 -8.58 -4.31 18.56
C GLY A 428 -9.65 -5.01 19.41
N ASP A 429 -10.84 -5.24 18.85
CA ASP A 429 -11.96 -5.92 19.52
C ASP A 429 -12.57 -7.06 18.70
N GLU A 430 -12.01 -7.35 17.52
CA GLU A 430 -12.39 -8.50 16.70
C GLU A 430 -12.11 -9.81 17.44
N THR A 431 -13.15 -10.62 17.58
CA THR A 431 -13.08 -11.94 18.22
C THR A 431 -12.45 -12.97 17.31
N PHE A 432 -11.90 -14.04 17.88
CA PHE A 432 -11.37 -15.15 17.09
C PHE A 432 -12.44 -15.79 16.18
N GLY A 433 -13.71 -15.84 16.62
CA GLY A 433 -14.83 -16.31 15.80
C GLY A 433 -15.04 -15.47 14.54
N GLU A 434 -14.97 -14.14 14.63
CA GLU A 434 -15.07 -13.25 13.47
C GLU A 434 -13.88 -13.39 12.51
N MET A 435 -12.67 -13.62 13.05
CA MET A 435 -11.49 -13.96 12.23
C MET A 435 -11.67 -15.30 11.51
N LEU A 436 -12.26 -16.30 12.17
CA LEU A 436 -12.59 -17.60 11.56
C LEU A 436 -13.63 -17.46 10.45
N ASP A 437 -14.64 -16.61 10.60
CA ASP A 437 -15.59 -16.32 9.51
C ASP A 437 -14.87 -15.75 8.28
N THR A 438 -13.88 -14.89 8.52
CA THR A 438 -13.02 -14.33 7.47
C THR A 438 -12.17 -15.40 6.79
N PHE A 439 -11.56 -16.29 7.55
CA PHE A 439 -10.79 -17.42 7.02
C PHE A 439 -11.66 -18.37 6.18
N ARG A 440 -12.82 -18.77 6.69
CA ARG A 440 -13.77 -19.64 5.97
C ARG A 440 -14.24 -19.02 4.67
N LEU A 441 -14.61 -17.74 4.69
CA LEU A 441 -14.96 -17.02 3.47
C LEU A 441 -13.80 -17.04 2.47
N SER A 442 -12.55 -16.84 2.91
CA SER A 442 -11.40 -16.88 1.99
C SER A 442 -11.26 -18.21 1.26
N CYS A 443 -11.49 -19.32 1.96
CA CYS A 443 -11.44 -20.67 1.41
C CYS A 443 -12.64 -20.93 0.50
N GLU A 444 -13.82 -20.43 0.86
CA GLU A 444 -15.04 -20.52 0.05
C GLU A 444 -14.91 -19.79 -1.29
N LEU A 445 -14.35 -18.57 -1.27
CA LEU A 445 -14.21 -17.74 -2.47
C LEU A 445 -13.19 -18.28 -3.47
N ASP A 446 -12.22 -19.07 -2.99
CA ASP A 446 -11.29 -19.83 -3.82
C ASP A 446 -10.64 -18.97 -4.93
N LEU A 447 -10.05 -17.85 -4.50
CA LEU A 447 -9.34 -16.89 -5.36
C LEU A 447 -7.86 -17.30 -5.50
N ASP A 448 -7.13 -16.67 -6.43
CA ASP A 448 -5.73 -17.03 -6.70
C ASP A 448 -4.81 -16.74 -5.50
N TRP A 449 -5.15 -15.71 -4.70
CA TRP A 449 -4.43 -15.36 -3.48
C TRP A 449 -5.26 -14.57 -2.46
N SER A 450 -5.19 -14.97 -1.20
CA SER A 450 -5.76 -14.31 -0.04
C SER A 450 -4.69 -13.56 0.76
N SER A 451 -4.61 -12.24 0.55
CA SER A 451 -3.69 -11.36 1.27
C SER A 451 -4.28 -10.98 2.63
N TYR A 452 -3.85 -11.65 3.70
CA TYR A 452 -4.17 -11.18 5.05
C TYR A 452 -3.20 -10.10 5.48
N SER A 453 -3.75 -9.05 6.05
CA SER A 453 -3.04 -8.02 6.77
C SER A 453 -3.56 -7.95 8.19
N THR A 454 -2.81 -7.31 9.06
CA THR A 454 -3.21 -7.11 10.44
C THR A 454 -3.55 -5.65 10.61
N TYR A 455 -4.61 -5.36 11.36
CA TYR A 455 -5.07 -4.01 11.56
C TYR A 455 -3.96 -3.17 12.21
N GLN A 456 -3.57 -2.08 11.53
CA GLN A 456 -2.54 -1.15 12.00
C GLN A 456 -3.18 0.20 12.29
N PHE A 457 -2.86 0.74 13.46
CA PHE A 457 -3.22 2.11 13.80
C PHE A 457 -2.27 3.08 13.10
N THR A 458 -2.81 4.09 12.43
CA THR A 458 -2.01 5.12 11.75
C THR A 458 -1.43 6.15 12.72
N SER A 459 -2.08 6.39 13.87
CA SER A 459 -1.59 7.29 14.93
C SER A 459 -2.23 7.02 16.30
N LYS A 460 -1.57 7.46 17.38
CA LYS A 460 -2.17 7.54 18.74
C LYS A 460 -3.35 8.52 18.82
N LYS A 461 -3.43 9.48 17.90
CA LYS A 461 -4.58 10.39 17.81
C LYS A 461 -5.79 9.64 17.25
N THR A 462 -5.59 8.78 16.26
CA THR A 462 -6.61 7.89 15.70
C THR A 462 -7.16 6.94 16.76
N THR A 463 -6.30 6.30 17.56
CA THR A 463 -6.74 5.39 18.64
C THR A 463 -7.64 6.07 19.66
N ARG A 464 -7.29 7.28 20.09
CA ARG A 464 -8.09 8.08 21.04
C ARG A 464 -9.42 8.55 20.46
N VAL A 465 -9.43 9.05 19.23
CA VAL A 465 -10.65 9.53 18.57
C VAL A 465 -11.65 8.39 18.35
N GLU A 466 -11.15 7.18 18.12
CA GLU A 466 -11.97 5.99 17.87
C GLU A 466 -12.28 5.18 19.14
N ASN A 467 -11.89 5.67 20.33
CA ASN A 467 -12.06 4.98 21.63
C ASN A 467 -11.50 3.54 21.64
N LEU A 468 -10.39 3.31 20.94
CA LEU A 468 -9.77 1.99 20.81
C LEU A 468 -8.79 1.73 21.97
N LYS A 469 -8.69 0.47 22.42
CA LYS A 469 -7.75 0.07 23.47
C LYS A 469 -6.31 0.22 22.95
N ASP A 470 -5.54 1.11 23.57
CA ASP A 470 -4.12 1.35 23.28
C ASP A 470 -3.27 0.75 24.41
N ASP A 471 -2.48 -0.27 24.10
CA ASP A 471 -1.51 -0.91 25.01
C ASP A 471 -0.14 -0.21 25.00
N GLY A 472 0.00 0.88 24.25
CA GLY A 472 1.22 1.69 24.19
C GLY A 472 2.29 1.19 23.23
N ALA A 473 2.09 0.04 22.55
CA ALA A 473 3.06 -0.56 21.63
C ALA A 473 2.82 -0.16 20.15
N ALA A 474 3.90 0.16 19.42
CA ALA A 474 3.88 0.71 18.06
C ALA A 474 3.41 -0.32 17.00
N ALA A 475 2.71 0.11 15.93
CA ALA A 475 2.13 -0.79 14.92
C ALA A 475 3.12 -1.41 13.91
N THR A 476 4.44 -1.24 14.08
CA THR A 476 5.49 -1.71 13.15
C THR A 476 5.90 -3.17 13.34
N GLU A 477 5.47 -3.82 14.42
CA GLU A 477 5.79 -5.23 14.67
C GLU A 477 5.11 -6.23 13.69
N PHE A 478 4.32 -5.72 12.74
CA PHE A 478 3.45 -6.53 11.88
C PHE A 478 3.82 -6.57 10.40
N LEU A 479 4.88 -5.90 9.98
CA LEU A 479 5.48 -6.22 8.68
C LEU A 479 6.27 -7.53 8.86
N PRO A 480 6.04 -8.57 8.04
CA PRO A 480 7.06 -9.60 7.88
C PRO A 480 8.32 -8.88 7.39
N ILE A 481 9.23 -8.60 8.32
CA ILE A 481 10.54 -8.04 7.99
C ILE A 481 11.13 -9.01 6.98
N LYS A 482 11.63 -8.47 5.86
CA LYS A 482 12.22 -9.22 4.75
C LYS A 482 13.37 -10.13 5.19
N ASP A 483 13.82 -9.97 6.44
CA ASP A 483 14.79 -10.78 7.13
C ASP A 483 14.09 -11.74 8.11
N ALA A 484 14.02 -13.02 7.72
CA ALA A 484 13.51 -14.10 8.55
C ALA A 484 14.62 -14.86 9.29
N LYS A 485 15.91 -14.48 9.10
CA LYS A 485 17.04 -15.29 9.58
C LYS A 485 17.15 -15.36 11.10
N GLN A 486 16.60 -14.38 11.83
CA GLN A 486 16.70 -14.31 13.30
C GLN A 486 15.39 -13.89 14.00
N ARG A 487 14.24 -14.40 13.55
CA ARG A 487 13.02 -14.29 14.38
C ARG A 487 13.11 -15.26 15.56
N ILE A 488 13.49 -14.74 16.71
CA ILE A 488 13.27 -15.41 17.99
C ILE A 488 11.77 -15.29 18.27
N VAL A 489 11.03 -16.39 18.17
CA VAL A 489 9.67 -16.44 18.74
C VAL A 489 9.88 -16.39 20.24
N SER A 490 9.60 -15.24 20.87
CA SER A 490 9.49 -15.22 22.33
C SER A 490 8.28 -16.07 22.67
N VAL A 491 8.51 -17.29 23.16
CA VAL A 491 7.46 -18.15 23.69
C VAL A 491 7.00 -17.51 25.00
N ALA A 492 6.14 -16.50 24.89
CA ALA A 492 5.39 -15.98 26.02
C ALA A 492 4.39 -17.07 26.45
N ASP A 493 4.23 -17.25 27.76
CA ASP A 493 3.29 -18.23 28.32
C ASP A 493 1.87 -18.02 27.74
N GLY A 494 1.31 -19.06 27.12
CA GLY A 494 -0.04 -19.05 26.53
C GLY A 494 -0.13 -18.78 25.03
N LEU A 495 0.99 -18.54 24.33
CA LEU A 495 0.99 -18.42 22.86
C LEU A 495 0.73 -19.79 22.21
N ARG A 496 -0.36 -19.90 21.45
CA ARG A 496 -0.68 -21.10 20.67
C ARG A 496 -0.01 -20.99 19.30
N LEU A 497 0.84 -21.96 18.98
CA LEU A 497 1.61 -21.99 17.74
C LEU A 497 1.03 -23.00 16.75
N GLY A 498 1.18 -22.72 15.46
CA GLY A 498 0.72 -23.60 14.40
C GLY A 498 -0.75 -23.99 14.57
N MET A 499 -1.01 -25.29 14.69
CA MET A 499 -2.37 -25.83 14.79
C MET A 499 -3.14 -25.41 16.02
N ASP A 500 -2.45 -25.13 17.12
CA ASP A 500 -3.12 -24.86 18.38
C ASP A 500 -3.88 -23.53 18.35
N VAL A 501 -3.64 -22.68 17.35
CA VAL A 501 -4.40 -21.45 17.11
C VAL A 501 -5.90 -21.73 17.02
N PHE A 502 -6.31 -22.86 16.43
CA PHE A 502 -7.73 -23.22 16.31
C PHE A 502 -8.38 -23.66 17.63
N SER A 503 -7.60 -23.83 18.70
CA SER A 503 -8.11 -24.12 20.05
C SER A 503 -8.52 -22.87 20.84
N LEU A 504 -8.29 -21.67 20.29
CA LEU A 504 -8.71 -20.41 20.91
C LEU A 504 -10.24 -20.35 21.04
N ASP A 505 -10.71 -19.78 22.15
CA ASP A 505 -12.14 -19.54 22.37
C ASP A 505 -12.66 -18.56 21.31
N THR A 506 -13.73 -18.93 20.60
CA THR A 506 -14.32 -18.14 19.52
C THR A 506 -14.88 -16.80 20.00
N GLN A 507 -15.23 -16.69 21.29
CA GLN A 507 -15.70 -15.44 21.89
C GLN A 507 -14.56 -14.56 22.44
N SER A 508 -13.34 -15.07 22.47
CA SER A 508 -12.19 -14.32 22.97
C SER A 508 -11.66 -13.33 21.93
N VAL A 509 -11.15 -12.19 22.40
CA VAL A 509 -10.40 -11.23 21.58
C VAL A 509 -8.91 -11.59 21.66
N PRO A 510 -8.28 -12.03 20.57
CA PRO A 510 -6.87 -12.42 20.58
C PRO A 510 -5.93 -11.23 20.88
N SER A 511 -4.86 -11.50 21.61
CA SER A 511 -3.74 -10.57 21.79
C SER A 511 -2.96 -10.33 20.49
N ARG A 512 -2.13 -9.28 20.43
CA ARG A 512 -1.31 -8.97 19.24
C ARG A 512 -0.43 -10.14 18.79
N GLU A 513 0.24 -10.83 19.71
CA GLU A 513 1.06 -12.01 19.38
C GLU A 513 0.22 -13.17 18.84
N GLN A 514 -0.96 -13.40 19.42
CA GLN A 514 -1.90 -14.39 18.90
C GLN A 514 -2.38 -14.02 17.49
N ILE A 515 -2.65 -12.74 17.21
CA ILE A 515 -3.02 -12.27 15.87
C ILE A 515 -1.89 -12.51 14.86
N LYS A 516 -0.61 -12.37 15.25
CA LYS A 516 0.53 -12.71 14.37
C LYS A 516 0.52 -14.19 13.98
N GLU A 517 0.28 -15.07 14.95
CA GLU A 517 0.21 -16.52 14.69
C GLU A 517 -1.04 -16.90 13.88
N ILE A 518 -2.21 -16.31 14.17
CA ILE A 518 -3.44 -16.47 13.37
C ILE A 518 -3.19 -16.05 11.93
N TRP A 519 -2.64 -14.85 11.73
CA TRP A 519 -2.29 -14.32 10.41
C TRP A 519 -1.37 -15.29 9.66
N PHE A 520 -0.35 -15.82 10.33
CA PHE A 520 0.60 -16.74 9.72
C PHE A 520 -0.07 -18.03 9.24
N VAL A 521 -0.88 -18.66 10.11
CA VAL A 521 -1.60 -19.90 9.82
C VAL A 521 -2.64 -19.69 8.72
N PHE A 522 -3.41 -18.60 8.76
CA PHE A 522 -4.42 -18.31 7.73
C PHE A 522 -3.78 -18.07 6.36
N ASN A 523 -2.69 -17.30 6.29
CA ASN A 523 -1.94 -17.15 5.03
C ASN A 523 -1.42 -18.48 4.52
N PHE A 524 -0.84 -19.30 5.40
CA PHE A 524 -0.33 -20.61 5.02
C PHE A 524 -1.43 -21.50 4.43
N LEU A 525 -2.56 -21.62 5.14
CA LEU A 525 -3.64 -22.51 4.71
C LEU A 525 -4.34 -22.01 3.45
N SER A 526 -4.80 -20.76 3.41
CA SER A 526 -5.55 -20.24 2.27
C SER A 526 -4.69 -20.18 1.00
N ASN A 527 -3.41 -19.82 1.11
CA ASN A 527 -2.58 -19.53 -0.07
C ASN A 527 -1.70 -20.68 -0.55
N TYR A 528 -1.46 -21.69 0.29
CA TYR A 528 -0.57 -22.79 -0.06
C TYR A 528 -1.28 -24.14 -0.01
N VAL A 529 -1.99 -24.45 1.08
CA VAL A 529 -2.69 -25.75 1.22
C VAL A 529 -3.97 -25.81 0.38
N TYR A 530 -4.82 -24.78 0.51
CA TYR A 530 -6.10 -24.67 -0.17
C TYR A 530 -6.05 -23.87 -1.47
N ASN A 531 -4.86 -23.57 -1.99
CA ASN A 531 -4.77 -22.81 -3.23
C ASN A 531 -5.39 -23.58 -4.41
N ARG A 532 -6.39 -22.99 -5.07
CA ARG A 532 -7.04 -23.54 -6.28
C ARG A 532 -6.07 -23.98 -7.35
N ASN A 533 -4.95 -23.29 -7.49
CA ASN A 533 -3.98 -23.52 -8.56
C ASN A 533 -3.16 -24.80 -8.33
N LEU A 534 -3.27 -25.42 -7.14
CA LEU A 534 -2.73 -26.75 -6.82
C LEU A 534 -3.82 -27.83 -6.73
N ALA A 535 -5.07 -27.50 -7.05
CA ALA A 535 -6.16 -28.47 -7.09
C ALA A 535 -6.16 -29.20 -8.45
N PRO A 536 -6.74 -30.41 -8.55
CA PRO A 536 -6.99 -31.05 -9.83
C PRO A 536 -7.79 -30.15 -10.76
N GLY A 537 -7.27 -29.88 -11.96
CA GLY A 537 -7.86 -28.94 -12.93
C GLY A 537 -7.56 -27.46 -12.67
N GLY A 538 -6.72 -27.13 -11.68
CA GLY A 538 -6.22 -25.78 -11.43
C GLY A 538 -5.15 -25.34 -12.42
N ASN A 539 -4.58 -24.14 -12.18
CA ASN A 539 -3.55 -23.53 -13.03
C ASN A 539 -2.23 -23.32 -12.27
N PRO A 540 -1.38 -24.35 -12.12
CA PRO A 540 -0.12 -24.27 -11.38
C PRO A 540 0.82 -23.16 -11.88
N GLY A 541 0.86 -22.91 -13.19
CA GLY A 541 1.68 -21.86 -13.80
C GLY A 541 1.38 -20.46 -13.26
N LYS A 542 0.11 -20.17 -12.96
CA LYS A 542 -0.28 -18.91 -12.32
C LYS A 542 0.31 -18.78 -10.91
N LEU A 543 0.25 -19.86 -10.11
CA LEU A 543 0.84 -19.89 -8.78
C LEU A 543 2.38 -19.80 -8.84
N ILE A 544 3.02 -20.51 -9.76
CA ILE A 544 4.48 -20.45 -9.96
C ILE A 544 4.91 -19.01 -10.25
N SER A 545 4.23 -18.35 -11.19
CA SER A 545 4.53 -16.96 -11.57
C SER A 545 4.39 -16.02 -10.36
N TRP A 546 3.33 -16.17 -9.57
CA TRP A 546 3.11 -15.37 -8.36
C TRP A 546 4.15 -15.65 -7.28
N LEU A 547 4.41 -16.93 -6.94
CA LEU A 547 5.36 -17.32 -5.90
C LEU A 547 6.78 -16.86 -6.25
N GLN A 548 7.20 -16.99 -7.50
CA GLN A 548 8.49 -16.50 -7.96
C GLN A 548 8.60 -14.97 -7.83
N ALA A 549 7.53 -14.23 -8.19
CA ALA A 549 7.51 -12.77 -8.07
C ALA A 549 7.61 -12.27 -6.62
N ILE A 550 6.92 -12.93 -5.68
CA ILE A 550 6.96 -12.55 -4.26
C ILE A 550 8.22 -13.06 -3.55
N GLN A 551 8.79 -14.21 -3.93
CA GLN A 551 10.00 -14.78 -3.33
C GLN A 551 11.21 -13.85 -3.46
N LEU A 552 11.26 -13.01 -4.50
CA LEU A 552 12.29 -11.98 -4.66
C LEU A 552 12.33 -10.97 -3.49
N SER A 553 11.19 -10.74 -2.82
CA SER A 553 11.10 -9.91 -1.61
C SER A 553 11.37 -10.67 -0.31
N TYR A 554 11.28 -12.01 -0.35
CA TYR A 554 11.34 -12.89 0.83
C TYR A 554 12.23 -14.10 0.53
N PRO A 555 13.53 -13.90 0.25
CA PRO A 555 14.43 -14.94 -0.24
C PRO A 555 14.60 -16.10 0.76
N ASP A 556 14.43 -15.81 2.05
CA ASP A 556 14.58 -16.79 3.14
C ASP A 556 13.26 -17.47 3.52
N ASN A 557 12.16 -17.27 2.78
CA ASN A 557 10.89 -17.95 3.08
C ASN A 557 10.90 -19.37 2.51
N ALA A 558 10.78 -20.40 3.37
CA ALA A 558 10.85 -21.79 2.94
C ALA A 558 9.56 -22.32 2.29
N TYR A 559 8.40 -21.70 2.51
CA TYR A 559 7.14 -22.12 1.88
C TYR A 559 7.12 -21.85 0.39
N MET A 560 7.60 -20.67 -0.02
CA MET A 560 7.57 -20.27 -1.42
C MET A 560 8.29 -21.26 -2.35
N PRO A 561 9.56 -21.66 -2.11
CA PRO A 561 10.22 -22.67 -2.93
C PRO A 561 9.60 -24.05 -2.78
N LEU A 562 9.10 -24.45 -1.59
CA LEU A 562 8.43 -25.74 -1.42
C LEU A 562 7.20 -25.86 -2.32
N PHE A 563 6.27 -24.90 -2.23
CA PHE A 563 5.04 -24.96 -3.02
C PHE A 563 5.27 -24.62 -4.50
N THR A 564 6.33 -23.88 -4.83
CA THR A 564 6.81 -23.76 -6.23
C THR A 564 7.29 -25.11 -6.76
N ALA A 565 8.03 -25.90 -5.96
CA ALA A 565 8.45 -27.25 -6.36
C ALA A 565 7.24 -28.16 -6.60
N LEU A 566 6.25 -28.15 -5.70
CA LEU A 566 5.02 -28.94 -5.87
C LEU A 566 4.26 -28.55 -7.15
N ALA A 567 4.11 -27.25 -7.41
CA ALA A 567 3.47 -26.76 -8.64
C ALA A 567 4.24 -27.21 -9.90
N LEU A 568 5.57 -27.11 -9.89
CA LEU A 568 6.43 -27.55 -11.00
C LEU A 568 6.34 -29.07 -11.25
N VAL A 569 6.19 -29.88 -10.20
CA VAL A 569 5.93 -31.32 -10.34
C VAL A 569 4.58 -31.56 -11.02
N ILE A 570 3.54 -30.78 -10.71
CA ILE A 570 2.24 -30.87 -11.39
C ILE A 570 2.38 -30.55 -12.88
N GLU A 571 3.19 -29.54 -13.25
CA GLU A 571 3.49 -29.20 -14.65
C GLU A 571 4.44 -30.20 -15.35
N GLY A 572 5.00 -31.17 -14.62
CA GLY A 572 5.97 -32.13 -15.15
C GLY A 572 7.40 -31.59 -15.25
N ASN A 573 7.68 -30.38 -14.76
CA ASN A 573 9.02 -29.80 -14.73
C ASN A 573 9.80 -30.25 -13.48
N ASN A 574 10.17 -31.53 -13.47
CA ASN A 574 10.87 -32.14 -12.34
C ASN A 574 12.25 -31.52 -12.08
N GLU A 575 12.99 -31.11 -13.12
CA GLU A 575 14.32 -30.52 -12.93
C GLU A 575 14.27 -29.22 -12.11
N SER A 576 13.42 -28.28 -12.52
CA SER A 576 13.22 -27.03 -11.77
C SER A 576 12.62 -27.29 -10.39
N ALA A 577 11.76 -28.30 -10.24
CA ALA A 577 11.23 -28.69 -8.93
C ALA A 577 12.34 -29.12 -7.95
N HIS A 578 13.33 -29.90 -8.43
CA HIS A 578 14.49 -30.28 -7.61
C HIS A 578 15.41 -29.09 -7.29
N GLU A 579 15.49 -28.08 -8.15
CA GLU A 579 16.20 -26.83 -7.82
C GLU A 579 15.52 -26.08 -6.68
N GLN A 580 14.19 -25.99 -6.71
CA GLN A 580 13.41 -25.36 -5.64
C GLN A 580 13.49 -26.16 -4.34
N ALA A 581 13.46 -27.49 -4.41
CA ALA A 581 13.69 -28.38 -3.27
C ALA A 581 15.06 -28.11 -2.59
N ARG A 582 16.14 -27.96 -3.37
CA ARG A 582 17.47 -27.60 -2.82
C ARG A 582 17.48 -26.23 -2.12
N LYS A 583 16.67 -25.26 -2.59
CA LYS A 583 16.50 -23.97 -1.89
C LYS A 583 15.83 -24.17 -0.53
N VAL A 584 14.84 -25.06 -0.44
CA VAL A 584 14.22 -25.44 0.85
C VAL A 584 15.27 -26.01 1.80
N GLU A 585 16.09 -26.98 1.36
CA GLU A 585 17.16 -27.58 2.19
C GLU A 585 18.11 -26.54 2.75
N ARG A 586 18.57 -25.62 1.91
CA ARG A 586 19.47 -24.53 2.31
C ARG A 586 18.83 -23.64 3.38
N ILE A 587 17.58 -23.21 3.17
CA ILE A 587 16.87 -22.36 4.14
C ILE A 587 16.71 -23.12 5.48
N LEU A 588 16.31 -24.39 5.44
CA LEU A 588 16.15 -25.20 6.64
C LEU A 588 17.46 -25.49 7.37
N ALA A 589 18.58 -25.60 6.65
CA ALA A 589 19.90 -25.77 7.26
C ALA A 589 20.31 -24.52 8.06
N GLU A 590 20.02 -23.34 7.51
CA GLU A 590 20.44 -22.04 8.04
C GLU A 590 19.47 -21.43 9.07
N SER A 591 18.20 -21.85 9.08
CA SER A 591 17.15 -21.23 9.90
C SER A 591 16.45 -22.21 10.85
N PRO A 592 16.77 -22.17 12.17
CA PRO A 592 15.99 -22.90 13.18
C PRO A 592 14.50 -22.55 13.14
N TYR A 593 14.18 -21.27 12.95
CA TYR A 593 12.80 -20.77 12.82
C TYR A 593 12.01 -21.57 11.76
N TRP A 594 12.57 -21.76 10.56
CA TRP A 594 11.87 -22.50 9.51
C TRP A 594 11.79 -24.01 9.78
N ARG A 595 12.76 -24.59 10.48
CA ARG A 595 12.67 -25.99 10.92
C ARG A 595 11.50 -26.19 11.88
N ASP A 596 11.37 -25.31 12.87
CA ASP A 596 10.27 -25.35 13.84
C ASP A 596 8.91 -25.17 13.14
N ARG A 597 8.82 -24.26 12.17
CA ARG A 597 7.60 -24.07 11.37
C ARG A 597 7.25 -25.29 10.50
N PHE A 598 8.24 -25.94 9.91
CA PHE A 598 8.03 -27.17 9.14
C PHE A 598 7.51 -28.31 10.02
N GLU A 599 8.00 -28.43 11.25
CA GLU A 599 7.52 -29.42 12.21
C GLU A 599 6.10 -29.10 12.69
N GLN A 600 5.84 -27.85 13.08
CA GLN A 600 4.52 -27.40 13.56
C GLN A 600 3.39 -27.61 12.55
N LEU A 601 3.71 -27.52 11.25
CA LEU A 601 2.74 -27.62 10.16
C LEU A 601 2.87 -28.92 9.35
N ASP A 602 3.70 -29.86 9.81
CA ASP A 602 3.90 -31.18 9.20
C ASP A 602 4.30 -31.12 7.71
N LEU A 603 5.17 -30.18 7.37
CA LEU A 603 5.59 -29.92 5.98
C LEU A 603 6.65 -30.89 5.48
N TYR A 604 7.35 -31.58 6.38
CA TYR A 604 8.29 -32.62 5.99
C TYR A 604 7.60 -33.74 5.21
N ALA A 605 6.31 -34.02 5.49
CA ALA A 605 5.51 -34.98 4.74
C ALA A 605 5.30 -34.59 3.26
N LEU A 606 5.35 -33.29 2.93
CA LEU A 606 5.23 -32.80 1.53
C LEU A 606 6.57 -32.81 0.78
N TYR A 607 7.67 -33.05 1.48
CA TYR A 607 9.01 -32.70 1.01
C TYR A 607 10.03 -33.86 1.10
N GLN A 608 9.85 -34.83 2.01
CA GLN A 608 10.80 -35.93 2.24
C GLN A 608 10.13 -37.32 2.10
N PRO A 609 10.13 -37.93 0.91
CA PRO A 609 10.69 -37.44 -0.35
C PRO A 609 9.76 -36.46 -1.09
N LEU A 610 10.33 -35.66 -1.99
CA LEU A 610 9.54 -34.82 -2.88
C LEU A 610 8.65 -35.70 -3.77
N PRO A 611 7.34 -35.37 -3.93
CA PRO A 611 6.45 -36.08 -4.85
C PRO A 611 7.00 -36.13 -6.28
N LYS A 612 6.77 -37.25 -6.98
CA LYS A 612 7.34 -37.51 -8.32
C LYS A 612 6.40 -37.15 -9.47
N ASN A 613 5.13 -36.93 -9.19
CA ASN A 613 4.10 -36.61 -10.19
C ASN A 613 2.90 -35.92 -9.54
N ALA A 614 2.02 -35.36 -10.38
CA ALA A 614 0.83 -34.63 -9.95
C ALA A 614 -0.06 -35.44 -8.98
N PHE A 615 -0.25 -36.75 -9.23
CA PHE A 615 -1.07 -37.60 -8.36
C PHE A 615 -0.53 -37.64 -6.93
N GLN A 616 0.78 -37.83 -6.76
CA GLN A 616 1.41 -37.83 -5.44
C GLN A 616 1.34 -36.46 -4.74
N VAL A 617 1.46 -35.37 -5.50
CA VAL A 617 1.27 -34.01 -4.96
C VAL A 617 -0.15 -33.85 -4.44
N HIS A 618 -1.16 -34.18 -5.24
CA HIS A 618 -2.56 -34.07 -4.85
C HIS A 618 -2.90 -34.96 -3.66
N GLN A 619 -2.38 -36.19 -3.60
CA GLN A 619 -2.57 -37.08 -2.46
C GLN A 619 -1.99 -36.49 -1.17
N SER A 620 -0.76 -35.97 -1.23
CA SER A 620 -0.08 -35.39 -0.07
C SER A 620 -0.81 -34.14 0.43
N LEU A 621 -1.26 -33.28 -0.49
CA LEU A 621 -2.09 -32.11 -0.16
C LEU A 621 -3.48 -32.51 0.36
N ALA A 622 -4.08 -33.61 -0.12
CA ALA A 622 -5.38 -34.06 0.35
C ALA A 622 -5.34 -34.49 1.82
N ILE A 623 -4.31 -35.23 2.24
CA ILE A 623 -4.08 -35.60 3.65
C ILE A 623 -4.00 -34.35 4.52
N LEU A 624 -3.23 -33.36 4.05
CA LEU A 624 -3.12 -32.09 4.73
C LEU A 624 -4.50 -31.42 4.80
N ARG A 625 -5.19 -31.20 3.68
CA ARG A 625 -6.52 -30.57 3.61
C ARG A 625 -7.58 -31.25 4.49
N GLU A 626 -7.60 -32.58 4.57
CA GLU A 626 -8.53 -33.33 5.41
C GLU A 626 -8.36 -32.97 6.89
N ARG A 627 -7.11 -32.83 7.35
CA ARG A 627 -6.79 -32.41 8.72
C ARG A 627 -7.35 -31.02 9.06
N PHE A 628 -7.45 -30.11 8.10
CA PHE A 628 -7.93 -28.73 8.31
C PHE A 628 -9.39 -28.50 7.93
N ALA A 629 -10.03 -29.47 7.27
CA ALA A 629 -11.41 -29.33 6.79
C ALA A 629 -12.42 -28.90 7.88
N PRO A 630 -12.32 -29.34 9.15
CA PRO A 630 -13.22 -28.89 10.22
C PRO A 630 -13.18 -27.40 10.52
N TYR A 631 -12.11 -26.71 10.12
CA TYR A 631 -11.91 -25.28 10.39
C TYR A 631 -12.21 -24.41 9.17
N SER A 632 -11.96 -24.92 7.97
CA SER A 632 -12.09 -24.22 6.69
C SER A 632 -13.53 -24.12 6.16
N TYR A 633 -14.41 -25.03 6.60
CA TYR A 633 -15.81 -25.08 6.19
C TYR A 633 -16.74 -24.94 7.38
N THR A 634 -17.98 -24.48 7.16
CA THR A 634 -19.00 -24.50 8.21
C THR A 634 -19.42 -25.95 8.53
N LYS A 635 -19.99 -26.20 9.73
CA LYS A 635 -20.50 -27.55 10.08
C LYS A 635 -21.60 -28.06 9.14
N GLU A 636 -22.29 -27.16 8.43
CA GLU A 636 -23.36 -27.50 7.49
C GLU A 636 -22.79 -27.88 6.11
N GLU A 637 -21.63 -27.33 5.74
CA GLU A 637 -20.86 -27.69 4.54
C GLU A 637 -19.95 -28.90 4.78
N TYR A 638 -19.47 -29.09 6.01
CA TYR A 638 -18.72 -30.25 6.46
C TYR A 638 -19.67 -31.30 7.05
N ALA A 639 -20.33 -32.05 6.19
CA ALA A 639 -20.78 -33.39 6.58
C ALA A 639 -19.56 -34.33 6.47
N PRO A 640 -19.18 -35.09 7.51
CA PRO A 640 -18.30 -36.23 7.34
C PRO A 640 -19.11 -37.30 6.61
N THR A 641 -19.33 -37.12 5.31
CA THR A 641 -19.80 -38.18 4.44
C THR A 641 -18.57 -38.90 3.94
N ASP A 642 -18.42 -40.14 4.40
CA ASP A 642 -17.57 -41.17 3.82
C ASP A 642 -17.85 -41.29 2.31
N LYS A 643 -17.36 -40.37 1.44
CA LYS A 643 -17.28 -40.53 -0.04
C LYS A 643 -16.73 -39.40 -0.93
N VAL A 644 -16.36 -38.19 -0.49
CA VAL A 644 -16.07 -37.11 -1.47
C VAL A 644 -14.62 -37.09 -2.01
N ILE A 645 -13.69 -37.92 -1.51
CA ILE A 645 -12.28 -37.89 -1.97
C ILE A 645 -11.97 -38.93 -3.07
N VAL A 646 -12.87 -39.89 -3.38
CA VAL A 646 -12.53 -41.01 -4.30
C VAL A 646 -13.12 -40.87 -5.73
N GLU A 647 -14.18 -40.12 -5.96
CA GLU A 647 -14.89 -40.14 -7.26
C GLU A 647 -14.35 -39.16 -8.34
N ARG A 648 -13.27 -38.41 -8.09
CA ARG A 648 -12.61 -37.58 -9.12
C ARG A 648 -11.30 -38.17 -9.67
N TYR A 649 -10.93 -39.39 -9.29
CA TYR A 649 -9.65 -40.01 -9.66
C TYR A 649 -9.72 -41.13 -10.70
N ASP A 650 -10.88 -41.42 -11.27
CA ASP A 650 -11.02 -42.29 -12.44
C ASP A 650 -11.84 -41.57 -13.52
N LEU A 651 -11.15 -40.83 -14.40
CA LEU A 651 -11.50 -40.60 -15.81
C LEU A 651 -10.32 -39.96 -16.56
#